data_AF-A0A2N2XX92-F1
#
_entry.id   AF-A0A2N2XX92-F1
#
_cell.length_a   1.000
_cell.length_b   1.000
_cell.length_c   1.000
_cell.angle_alpha   90.00
_cell.angle_beta   90.00
_cell.angle_gamma   90.00
#
_symmetry.space_group_name_H-M   'P 1'
#
loop_
_entity.id
_entity.type
_entity.pdbx_description
1 polymer ?
#
loop_
_entity_poly.entity_id
_entity_poly.type
_entity_poly.pdbx_seq_one_letter_code
_entity_poly.pdbx_strand_id
1 'polypeptide(L)'
;MKTVLSLLLILCISSALWAEKVSIETARKAAINLYMQKKSLTVEIPIKDILVENSKGKDNIYTFLFQEGFVSIAADDAITPVIAYSLTGSFDKNNMPPAMIYWLDGYSRNISEILSRNPENKSNKQKWDELLNGNYRHKSTLEVLPLCTTKWDQGCYYNTLCPADTLGPCDHAVTGCVATAMAQIMKYWNYPSQGQGTHDYNSLWYGNLTANFAATHYDWPSMPDSVGALNPAVATLMYHCGVSVEMDYYATSSSSHLQPQPLVDYFKYSANIKHVYNYSYSTLEWIELMKAEANAGRPVWYAGYPLDTIPMIILPGHAWVCDGYDDNDFLHFNWGWGSLGAYCEMGNFYYYLNNEAVINIMPVSNCDIAIRSLYAPVSKTFTIPEPIKIKVANFDTVAITNIPVAYQIDGGPMVRDTIYNALAANHDTIFQFAQTFDFSIYPGHIYNVKVFSALSCDTYNSNDTMNFIIENVLCSDPSYSMGFEPSESFTGWAIEDANADGNTWTIGSAGGNTAPYCAYYTTNSNNASEWLISKCIQLEAGKMYKLSFWYKSHGTFWPENMSVYMGNECESTAMNTQLADLTSIVNSNYLQNEVYFSVPATGSYYFGWFCYSESNMLQVVIDDILITEQISPDAGLISMNIPENACDLGLENIGIQIRNYCSSPISNIPMSYSINGGSLINDVIATTINPGAFYDFNFSVPANLSAEGLYNIKVYCSLPGDTLHVNDTLEINVYNNHSGNAPYSMEFETSDDFSSWLIINNNNDFYTWHLDTSFGNTHQNCMIYEYNYQNIPADDWIISECMSIESGKTYKLSFATKIESNQWPENLAVHIGTTPDIAGMNTLLLDLPQLTNMTYEFSDVYFTVPATGLYYFGWHCYSDPVMFNLYLDDINLTEVPVNAEILDNEYFSVYPNPFNTNITIETTSGTSGSIELIDVNGNVLIEKQISENRSVFDLTNLSSGVYFVKVIGANNVSVKKVVKR
;
A
#
# COMPACT_ATOMS: atom_id res chain seq x y z
N MET A 1 -7.15 -24.88 92.07
CA MET A 1 -6.09 -24.58 91.07
C MET A 1 -6.62 -23.41 90.25
N LYS A 2 -6.22 -22.15 90.49
CA LYS A 2 -4.99 -21.46 90.00
C LYS A 2 -4.86 -21.65 88.47
N THR A 3 -4.85 -20.67 87.57
CA THR A 3 -4.43 -19.23 87.55
C THR A 3 -4.82 -18.72 86.14
N VAL A 4 -5.61 -17.66 85.88
CA VAL A 4 -5.42 -16.18 85.98
C VAL A 4 -4.38 -15.59 84.99
N LEU A 5 -4.93 -14.76 84.07
CA LEU A 5 -4.43 -13.56 83.37
C LEU A 5 -3.05 -13.56 82.66
N SER A 6 -3.01 -13.10 81.39
CA SER A 6 -2.73 -11.68 81.07
C SER A 6 -2.71 -11.44 79.56
N LEU A 7 -3.55 -10.51 79.10
CA LEU A 7 -3.40 -9.76 77.84
C LEU A 7 -2.06 -9.01 77.88
N LEU A 8 -1.21 -9.19 76.88
CA LEU A 8 -0.16 -8.22 76.55
C LEU A 8 -0.43 -7.69 75.15
N LEU A 9 -1.15 -6.56 75.12
CA LEU A 9 -1.23 -5.67 73.97
C LEU A 9 0.14 -5.01 73.85
N ILE A 10 1.09 -5.64 73.15
CA ILE A 10 2.32 -4.96 72.74
C ILE A 10 1.92 -4.02 71.60
N LEU A 11 1.70 -2.77 71.98
CA LEU A 11 1.79 -1.62 71.09
C LEU A 11 3.23 -1.56 70.58
N CYS A 12 3.58 -2.39 69.59
CA CYS A 12 4.70 -2.08 68.72
C CYS A 12 4.25 -0.88 67.90
N ILE A 13 4.50 0.31 68.44
CA ILE A 13 4.72 1.49 67.63
C ILE A 13 5.94 1.12 66.78
N SER A 14 5.71 0.46 65.64
CA SER A 14 6.59 0.64 64.51
C SER A 14 6.47 2.12 64.21
N SER A 15 7.40 2.92 64.72
CA SER A 15 7.75 4.15 64.03
C SER A 15 8.13 3.70 62.64
N ALA A 16 7.16 3.75 61.73
CA ALA A 16 7.46 3.88 60.33
C ALA A 16 8.40 5.09 60.28
N LEU A 17 9.69 4.83 60.10
CA LEU A 17 10.65 5.86 59.78
C LEU A 17 10.28 6.25 58.35
N TRP A 18 9.60 7.38 58.23
CA TRP A 18 9.25 8.00 56.95
C TRP A 18 10.54 8.56 56.37
N ALA A 19 10.64 8.67 55.04
CA ALA A 19 11.70 9.45 54.43
C ALA A 19 11.64 10.88 54.99
N GLU A 20 12.80 11.44 55.36
CA GLU A 20 12.90 12.75 56.00
C GLU A 20 13.77 13.68 55.16
N LYS A 21 13.37 14.95 55.09
CA LYS A 21 14.20 15.99 54.47
C LYS A 21 15.59 15.96 55.10
N VAL A 22 16.61 15.79 54.28
CA VAL A 22 18.00 15.79 54.73
C VAL A 22 18.38 17.22 55.08
N SER A 23 18.85 17.43 56.31
CA SER A 23 19.36 18.72 56.76
C SER A 23 20.65 19.08 56.00
N ILE A 24 20.89 20.38 55.80
CA ILE A 24 22.14 20.84 55.16
C ILE A 24 23.39 20.34 55.89
N GLU A 25 23.32 20.15 57.22
CA GLU A 25 24.43 19.66 58.04
C GLU A 25 24.68 18.15 57.83
N THR A 26 23.62 17.37 57.68
CA THR A 26 23.72 15.94 57.31
C THR A 26 24.30 15.79 55.91
N ALA A 27 23.82 16.59 54.95
CA ALA A 27 24.35 16.61 53.58
C ALA A 27 25.80 17.11 53.53
N ARG A 28 26.16 18.09 54.37
CA ARG A 28 27.54 18.59 54.53
C ARG A 28 28.48 17.47 54.95
N LYS A 29 28.09 16.70 55.96
CA LYS A 29 28.86 15.53 56.42
C LYS A 29 29.01 14.49 55.31
N ALA A 30 27.94 14.19 54.59
CA ALA A 30 27.96 13.26 53.47
C ALA A 30 28.91 13.70 52.34
N ALA A 31 28.87 14.98 51.96
CA ALA A 31 29.75 15.56 50.95
C ALA A 31 31.24 15.49 51.34
N ILE A 32 31.56 15.83 52.59
CA ILE A 32 32.93 15.75 53.13
C ILE A 32 33.42 14.31 53.13
N ASN A 33 32.61 13.36 53.59
CA ASN A 33 32.95 11.95 53.59
C ASN A 33 33.25 11.43 52.19
N LEU A 34 32.40 11.74 51.19
CA LEU A 34 32.65 11.36 49.80
C LEU A 34 33.97 11.95 49.29
N TYR A 35 34.16 13.26 49.49
CA TYR A 35 35.32 13.97 48.97
C TYR A 35 36.62 13.44 49.60
N MET A 36 36.63 13.22 50.91
CA MET A 36 37.77 12.63 51.62
C MET A 36 38.05 11.21 51.17
N GLN A 37 37.02 10.38 50.99
CA GLN A 37 37.18 9.01 50.51
C GLN A 37 37.77 8.98 49.10
N LYS A 38 37.20 9.72 48.15
CA LYS A 38 37.65 9.75 46.75
C LYS A 38 39.04 10.39 46.57
N LYS A 39 39.43 11.33 47.43
CA LYS A 39 40.80 11.91 47.46
C LYS A 39 41.77 11.14 48.37
N SER A 40 41.33 10.09 49.07
CA SER A 40 42.12 9.35 50.08
C SER A 40 42.73 10.24 51.17
N LEU A 41 41.94 11.17 51.72
CA LEU A 41 42.37 12.14 52.72
C LEU A 41 42.04 11.70 54.14
N THR A 42 42.91 12.04 55.09
CA THR A 42 42.77 11.68 56.52
C THR A 42 42.36 12.86 57.40
N VAL A 43 42.19 14.06 56.83
CA VAL A 43 41.81 15.29 57.55
C VAL A 43 40.65 15.96 56.81
N GLU A 44 39.68 16.47 57.57
CA GLU A 44 38.52 17.20 57.06
C GLU A 44 38.96 18.48 56.32
N ILE A 45 38.30 18.76 55.19
CA ILE A 45 38.58 19.91 54.33
C ILE A 45 37.48 20.96 54.50
N PRO A 46 37.82 22.26 54.60
CA PRO A 46 36.82 23.31 54.66
C PRO A 46 36.04 23.44 53.34
N ILE A 47 34.73 23.65 53.48
CA ILE A 47 33.83 24.01 52.39
C ILE A 47 33.92 25.53 52.18
N LYS A 48 34.07 25.94 50.91
CA LYS A 48 34.21 27.34 50.48
C LYS A 48 32.86 28.03 50.35
N ASP A 49 31.86 27.36 49.78
CA ASP A 49 30.51 27.88 49.56
C ASP A 49 29.52 26.72 49.41
N ILE A 50 28.22 27.01 49.52
CA ILE A 50 27.14 26.05 49.35
C ILE A 50 26.08 26.63 48.41
N LEU A 51 25.69 25.86 47.41
CA LEU A 51 24.60 26.18 46.49
C LEU A 51 23.40 25.28 46.77
N VAL A 52 22.20 25.82 46.60
CA VAL A 52 20.94 25.10 46.84
C VAL A 52 20.10 25.18 45.59
N GLU A 53 19.82 24.03 45.00
CA GLU A 53 18.93 23.92 43.84
C GLU A 53 17.51 23.60 44.32
N ASN A 54 16.54 24.40 43.89
CA ASN A 54 15.15 24.27 44.33
C ASN A 54 14.21 24.06 43.14
N SER A 55 13.18 23.24 43.32
CA SER A 55 12.07 23.14 42.36
C SER A 55 10.75 23.00 43.11
N LYS A 56 9.68 23.60 42.57
CA LYS A 56 8.35 23.67 43.21
C LYS A 56 8.38 24.15 44.68
N GLY A 57 9.31 25.05 45.02
CA GLY A 57 9.45 25.62 46.36
C GLY A 57 10.11 24.70 47.40
N LYS A 58 10.75 23.60 46.98
CA LYS A 58 11.49 22.67 47.85
C LYS A 58 12.96 22.62 47.44
N ASP A 59 13.85 22.60 48.45
CA ASP A 59 15.27 22.31 48.25
C ASP A 59 15.41 20.84 47.86
N ASN A 60 16.06 20.57 46.73
CA ASN A 60 16.20 19.21 46.19
C ASN A 60 17.66 18.74 46.15
N ILE A 61 18.60 19.66 45.92
CA ILE A 61 20.04 19.36 45.80
C ILE A 61 20.85 20.41 46.56
N TYR A 62 21.83 19.97 47.35
CA TYR A 62 22.84 20.82 47.98
C TYR A 62 24.19 20.57 47.32
N THR A 63 24.81 21.60 46.76
CA THR A 63 26.14 21.51 46.13
C THR A 63 27.19 22.21 47.00
N PHE A 64 28.15 21.44 47.52
CA PHE A 64 29.21 21.90 48.40
C PHE A 64 30.49 22.14 47.61
N LEU A 65 30.99 23.37 47.62
CA LEU A 65 32.19 23.76 46.87
C LEU A 65 33.44 23.63 47.76
N PHE A 66 34.46 22.94 47.25
CA PHE A 66 35.75 22.83 47.92
C PHE A 66 36.76 23.81 47.31
N GLN A 67 38.00 23.83 47.83
CA GLN A 67 39.09 24.60 47.21
C GLN A 67 39.34 24.14 45.77
N GLU A 68 39.22 22.83 45.52
CA GLU A 68 39.21 22.21 44.20
C GLU A 68 37.98 21.31 44.10
N GLY A 69 37.17 21.49 43.06
CA GLY A 69 36.01 20.66 42.82
C GLY A 69 34.79 20.93 43.73
N PHE A 70 33.81 20.04 43.64
CA PHE A 70 32.53 20.13 44.33
C PHE A 70 31.90 18.75 44.53
N VAL A 71 30.94 18.67 45.45
CA VAL A 71 30.07 17.49 45.62
C VAL A 71 28.63 17.94 45.76
N SER A 72 27.73 17.40 44.95
CA SER A 72 26.28 17.61 44.97
C SER A 72 25.59 16.44 45.65
N ILE A 73 24.80 16.74 46.68
CA ILE A 73 24.11 15.78 47.55
C ILE A 73 22.60 16.01 47.49
N ALA A 74 21.80 14.94 47.48
CA ALA A 74 20.34 15.06 47.52
C ALA A 74 19.85 15.64 48.85
N ALA A 75 18.78 16.43 48.81
CA ALA A 75 18.16 17.05 49.98
C ALA A 75 17.08 16.18 50.66
N ASP A 76 16.90 14.93 50.22
CA ASP A 76 15.90 13.99 50.75
C ASP A 76 16.47 12.56 50.73
N ASP A 77 16.24 11.79 51.80
CA ASP A 77 16.84 10.46 51.97
C ASP A 77 16.14 9.35 51.17
N ALA A 78 15.00 9.65 50.54
CA ALA A 78 14.39 8.80 49.52
C ALA A 78 15.18 8.77 48.20
N ILE A 79 16.08 9.74 47.98
CA ILE A 79 16.91 9.85 46.77
C ILE A 79 18.31 9.29 47.05
N THR A 80 19.01 8.83 46.00
CA THR A 80 20.40 8.40 46.16
C THR A 80 21.27 9.56 46.64
N PRO A 81 22.20 9.36 47.60
CA PRO A 81 22.81 10.47 48.30
C PRO A 81 23.68 11.38 47.43
N VAL A 82 24.43 10.82 46.49
CA VAL A 82 25.36 11.56 45.64
C VAL A 82 24.72 11.79 44.28
N ILE A 83 24.67 13.05 43.83
CA ILE A 83 24.09 13.44 42.54
C ILE A 83 25.19 13.65 41.49
N ALA A 84 26.20 14.44 41.85
CA ALA A 84 27.34 14.70 40.99
C ALA A 84 28.55 15.10 41.81
N TYR A 85 29.75 14.92 41.28
CA TYR A 85 30.95 15.43 41.91
C TYR A 85 32.06 15.69 40.89
N SER A 86 32.95 16.61 41.24
CA SER A 86 34.24 16.76 40.60
C SER A 86 35.30 16.98 41.65
N LEU A 87 36.46 16.35 41.50
CA LEU A 87 37.55 16.42 42.46
C LEU A 87 38.62 17.45 42.05
N THR A 88 38.45 18.11 40.92
CA THR A 88 39.44 19.03 40.34
C THR A 88 38.75 20.26 39.76
N GLY A 89 39.54 21.29 39.45
CA GLY A 89 39.02 22.54 38.86
C GLY A 89 38.38 23.47 39.89
N SER A 90 38.00 24.66 39.43
CA SER A 90 37.30 25.66 40.23
C SER A 90 35.84 25.73 39.82
N PHE A 91 34.93 25.68 40.79
CA PHE A 91 33.52 25.91 40.54
C PHE A 91 33.16 27.39 40.71
N ASP A 92 32.65 28.02 39.65
CA ASP A 92 32.12 29.38 39.70
C ASP A 92 30.59 29.37 39.54
N LYS A 93 29.89 29.71 40.62
CA LYS A 93 28.43 29.77 40.65
C LYS A 93 27.83 30.82 39.72
N ASN A 94 28.60 31.84 39.34
CA ASN A 94 28.13 32.90 38.45
C ASN A 94 28.39 32.59 36.98
N ASN A 95 29.13 31.52 36.68
CA ASN A 95 29.52 31.15 35.32
C ASN A 95 29.51 29.62 35.16
N MET A 96 28.39 28.99 35.55
CA MET A 96 28.21 27.55 35.38
C MET A 96 27.96 27.19 33.91
N PRO A 97 28.45 26.04 33.42
CA PRO A 97 28.13 25.57 32.08
C PRO A 97 26.61 25.43 31.89
N PRO A 98 26.00 26.01 30.85
CA PRO A 98 24.57 25.86 30.54
C PRO A 98 24.10 24.41 30.49
N ALA A 99 24.90 23.51 29.90
CA ALA A 99 24.65 22.08 29.88
C ALA A 99 24.52 21.46 31.29
N MET A 100 25.37 21.89 32.21
CA MET A 100 25.33 21.46 33.62
C MET A 100 24.11 22.03 34.35
N ILE A 101 23.74 23.30 34.09
CA ILE A 101 22.53 23.92 34.64
C ILE A 101 21.29 23.13 34.20
N TYR A 102 21.18 22.88 32.91
CA TYR A 102 20.11 22.06 32.33
C TYR A 102 20.03 20.69 33.00
N TRP A 103 21.17 20.01 33.14
CA TRP A 103 21.24 18.69 33.72
C TRP A 103 20.79 18.68 35.20
N LEU A 104 21.26 19.65 35.99
CA LEU A 104 20.91 19.79 37.42
C LEU A 104 19.45 20.17 37.63
N ASP A 105 18.91 21.09 36.83
CA ASP A 105 17.50 21.49 36.88
C ASP A 105 16.60 20.30 36.51
N GLY A 106 16.93 19.58 35.43
CA GLY A 106 16.25 18.33 35.07
C GLY A 106 16.24 17.33 36.23
N TYR A 107 17.39 17.15 36.89
CA TYR A 107 17.51 16.26 38.06
C TYR A 107 16.64 16.74 39.24
N SER A 108 16.66 18.04 39.54
CA SER A 108 15.87 18.66 40.62
C SER A 108 14.36 18.50 40.40
N ARG A 109 13.88 18.67 39.16
CA ARG A 109 12.48 18.41 38.79
C ARG A 109 12.11 16.93 38.95
N ASN A 110 13.02 16.01 38.57
CA ASN A 110 12.81 14.58 38.77
C ASN A 110 12.69 14.19 40.24
N ILE A 111 13.56 14.72 41.12
CA ILE A 111 13.45 14.52 42.56
C ILE A 111 12.06 14.94 43.04
N SER A 112 11.59 16.12 42.62
CA SER A 112 10.27 16.64 43.02
C SER A 112 9.12 15.71 42.60
N GLU A 113 9.26 15.04 41.46
CA GLU A 113 8.26 14.10 40.94
C GLU A 113 8.32 12.72 41.63
N ILE A 114 9.52 12.22 41.93
CA ILE A 114 9.68 10.99 42.72
C ILE A 114 9.07 11.17 44.11
N LEU A 115 9.38 12.30 44.76
CA LEU A 115 8.85 12.62 46.08
C LEU A 115 7.32 12.86 46.08
N SER A 116 6.72 13.23 44.94
CA SER A 116 5.26 13.37 44.82
C SER A 116 4.54 12.04 44.62
N ARG A 117 5.16 11.09 43.92
CA ARG A 117 4.56 9.78 43.56
C ARG A 117 4.88 8.66 44.55
N ASN A 118 6.07 8.66 45.13
CA ASN A 118 6.55 7.57 45.99
C ASN A 118 7.47 8.10 47.10
N PRO A 119 6.91 8.74 48.14
CA PRO A 119 7.68 9.35 49.23
C PRO A 119 8.36 8.34 50.16
N GLU A 120 8.18 7.03 50.00
CA GLU A 120 8.73 6.00 50.91
C GLU A 120 9.81 5.11 50.27
N ASN A 121 10.72 5.68 49.47
CA ASN A 121 11.78 4.90 48.85
C ASN A 121 12.92 4.52 49.83
N LYS A 122 12.65 3.57 50.73
CA LYS A 122 13.60 3.05 51.74
C LYS A 122 14.82 2.32 51.15
N SER A 123 14.89 2.13 49.84
CA SER A 123 16.02 1.45 49.17
C SER A 123 17.33 2.24 49.21
N ASN A 124 17.28 3.56 49.37
CA ASN A 124 18.46 4.42 49.43
C ASN A 124 19.06 4.57 50.83
N LYS A 125 18.37 4.10 51.88
CA LYS A 125 18.84 4.21 53.28
C LYS A 125 20.23 3.61 53.49
N GLN A 126 20.50 2.44 52.93
CA GLN A 126 21.81 1.81 53.05
C GLN A 126 22.92 2.68 52.45
N LYS A 127 22.68 3.28 51.27
CA LYS A 127 23.65 4.17 50.61
C LYS A 127 23.93 5.42 51.47
N TRP A 128 22.88 5.99 52.08
CA TRP A 128 23.01 7.12 53.01
C TRP A 128 23.79 6.75 54.27
N ASP A 129 23.46 5.63 54.92
CA ASP A 129 24.16 5.15 56.11
C ASP A 129 25.64 4.85 55.82
N GLU A 130 25.94 4.24 54.68
CA GLU A 130 27.31 3.96 54.23
C GLU A 130 28.09 5.26 54.00
N LEU A 131 27.51 6.23 53.30
CA LEU A 131 28.15 7.51 53.04
C LEU A 131 28.38 8.32 54.32
N LEU A 132 27.40 8.39 55.22
CA LEU A 132 27.49 9.14 56.48
C LEU A 132 28.50 8.55 57.48
N ASN A 133 28.81 7.26 57.33
CA ASN A 133 29.84 6.55 58.11
C ASN A 133 31.21 6.52 57.42
N GLY A 134 31.37 7.18 56.26
CA GLY A 134 32.64 7.24 55.53
C GLY A 134 33.05 5.93 54.86
N ASN A 135 32.08 5.04 54.60
CA ASN A 135 32.28 3.72 54.00
C ASN A 135 31.41 3.56 52.74
N TYR A 136 31.33 4.58 51.89
CA TYR A 136 30.52 4.52 50.67
C TYR A 136 31.06 3.42 49.76
N ARG A 137 30.28 2.36 49.56
CA ARG A 137 30.80 1.15 48.88
C ARG A 137 30.97 1.40 47.39
N HIS A 138 32.04 0.84 46.84
CA HIS A 138 32.23 0.70 45.40
C HIS A 138 31.23 -0.34 44.88
N LYS A 139 30.53 -0.03 43.79
CA LYS A 139 29.66 -0.99 43.09
C LYS A 139 30.47 -1.97 42.25
N SER A 140 31.58 -1.49 41.67
CA SER A 140 32.50 -2.25 40.82
C SER A 140 33.95 -1.90 41.13
N THR A 141 34.89 -2.73 40.68
CA THR A 141 36.33 -2.38 40.64
C THR A 141 36.76 -1.81 39.28
N LEU A 142 35.84 -1.77 38.30
CA LEU A 142 36.08 -1.22 36.98
C LEU A 142 35.67 0.25 36.95
N GLU A 143 36.57 1.11 36.51
CA GLU A 143 36.36 2.53 36.24
C GLU A 143 37.17 2.94 35.01
N VAL A 144 36.72 3.97 34.30
CA VAL A 144 37.47 4.58 33.20
C VAL A 144 37.61 6.06 33.53
N LEU A 145 38.84 6.48 33.81
CA LEU A 145 39.17 7.90 33.99
C LEU A 145 38.83 8.70 32.71
N PRO A 146 38.61 10.02 32.81
CA PRO A 146 38.25 10.84 31.67
C PRO A 146 39.26 10.68 30.54
N LEU A 147 38.78 10.23 29.38
CA LEU A 147 39.59 9.99 28.19
C LEU A 147 40.08 11.32 27.58
N CYS A 148 39.24 12.37 27.58
CA CYS A 148 39.60 13.67 27.05
C CYS A 148 40.40 14.48 28.08
N THR A 149 41.57 14.98 27.69
CA THR A 149 42.39 15.87 28.53
C THR A 149 42.07 17.35 28.33
N THR A 150 41.36 17.67 27.25
CA THR A 150 41.02 19.04 26.87
C THR A 150 40.06 19.69 27.86
N LYS A 151 40.29 20.97 28.09
CA LYS A 151 39.47 21.91 28.86
C LYS A 151 39.08 23.06 27.93
N TRP A 152 38.55 22.71 26.77
CA TRP A 152 38.23 23.69 25.73
C TRP A 152 36.96 24.45 26.07
N ASP A 153 36.83 25.63 25.48
CA ASP A 153 35.73 26.58 25.69
C ASP A 153 35.27 27.10 24.32
N GLN A 154 34.26 27.96 24.31
CA GLN A 154 33.60 28.46 23.10
C GLN A 154 33.90 29.91 22.78
N GLY A 155 34.48 30.63 23.74
CA GLY A 155 34.74 32.06 23.64
C GLY A 155 36.10 32.39 23.03
N CYS A 156 36.66 33.50 23.51
CA CYS A 156 37.92 34.06 23.07
C CYS A 156 39.01 33.01 22.81
N TYR A 157 39.73 33.19 21.71
CA TYR A 157 40.80 32.32 21.18
C TYR A 157 40.31 31.01 20.52
N TYR A 158 39.19 30.44 20.95
CA TYR A 158 38.57 29.28 20.30
C TYR A 158 37.72 29.70 19.10
N ASN A 159 37.09 30.88 19.18
CA ASN A 159 36.16 31.39 18.18
C ASN A 159 36.77 32.35 17.14
N THR A 160 38.09 32.49 17.08
CA THR A 160 38.73 33.53 16.24
C THR A 160 38.42 33.43 14.74
N LEU A 161 37.99 32.25 14.26
CA LEU A 161 37.58 32.04 12.87
C LEU A 161 36.07 31.91 12.69
N CYS A 162 35.29 31.95 13.78
CA CYS A 162 33.84 32.07 13.70
C CYS A 162 33.45 33.44 13.11
N PRO A 163 32.19 33.64 12.68
CA PRO A 163 31.77 34.91 12.12
C PRO A 163 31.99 36.09 13.08
N ALA A 164 32.42 37.24 12.53
CA ALA A 164 32.61 38.46 13.30
C ALA A 164 31.28 38.98 13.86
N ASP A 165 31.25 39.25 15.16
CA ASP A 165 30.08 39.77 15.88
C ASP A 165 30.53 40.56 17.12
N THR A 166 30.31 41.87 17.11
CA THR A 166 30.73 42.78 18.20
C THR A 166 30.04 42.54 19.54
N LEU A 167 28.96 41.75 19.57
CA LEU A 167 28.27 41.37 20.80
C LEU A 167 28.83 40.09 21.42
N GLY A 168 29.65 39.35 20.66
CA GLY A 168 30.26 38.10 21.09
C GLY A 168 31.62 38.30 21.78
N PRO A 169 32.12 37.25 22.46
CA PRO A 169 33.41 37.30 23.11
C PRO A 169 34.52 37.50 22.08
N CYS A 170 35.36 38.51 22.32
CA CYS A 170 36.45 38.90 21.41
C CYS A 170 35.97 39.25 19.98
N ASP A 171 34.80 39.89 19.86
CA ASP A 171 34.19 40.37 18.62
C ASP A 171 33.84 39.28 17.58
N HIS A 172 33.58 38.05 18.04
CA HIS A 172 33.15 36.93 17.21
C HIS A 172 32.02 36.14 17.87
N ALA A 173 31.15 35.52 17.06
CA ALA A 173 30.17 34.53 17.53
C ALA A 173 30.88 33.40 18.30
N VAL A 174 30.19 32.77 19.26
CA VAL A 174 30.75 31.61 19.98
C VAL A 174 30.80 30.38 19.08
N THR A 175 31.70 29.43 19.36
CA THR A 175 31.87 28.22 18.53
C THR A 175 30.62 27.32 18.53
N GLY A 176 29.89 27.27 19.64
CA GLY A 176 28.76 26.37 19.84
C GLY A 176 29.16 25.08 20.56
N CYS A 177 28.26 24.60 21.43
CA CYS A 177 28.53 23.43 22.28
C CYS A 177 28.72 22.13 21.47
N VAL A 178 27.95 21.98 20.39
CA VAL A 178 28.03 20.86 19.44
C VAL A 178 29.42 20.79 18.79
N ALA A 179 29.88 21.91 18.22
CA ALA A 179 31.22 21.99 17.61
C ALA A 179 32.34 21.78 18.63
N THR A 180 32.19 22.32 19.83
CA THR A 180 33.20 22.21 20.90
C THR A 180 33.34 20.78 21.40
N ALA A 181 32.23 20.09 21.66
CA ALA A 181 32.25 18.69 22.05
C ALA A 181 32.86 17.80 20.95
N MET A 182 32.45 17.99 19.69
CA MET A 182 33.02 17.31 18.53
C MET A 182 34.54 17.53 18.42
N ALA A 183 34.98 18.79 18.53
CA ALA A 183 36.40 19.15 18.43
C ALA A 183 37.25 18.50 19.55
N GLN A 184 36.73 18.43 20.79
CA GLN A 184 37.42 17.75 21.90
C GLN A 184 37.60 16.26 21.62
N ILE A 185 36.57 15.59 21.10
CA ILE A 185 36.65 14.17 20.70
C ILE A 185 37.67 13.98 19.56
N MET A 186 37.67 14.89 18.58
CA MET A 186 38.66 14.83 17.50
C MET A 186 40.09 15.03 17.99
N LYS A 187 40.28 15.92 18.97
CA LYS A 187 41.57 16.15 19.60
C LYS A 187 42.06 14.96 20.40
N TYR A 188 41.17 14.22 21.08
CA TYR A 188 41.53 12.98 21.74
C TYR A 188 42.17 11.98 20.76
N TRP A 189 41.57 11.83 19.58
CA TRP A 189 42.11 10.96 18.53
C TRP A 189 43.31 11.56 17.78
N ASN A 190 43.49 12.89 17.83
CA ASN A 190 44.41 13.64 16.96
C ASN A 190 44.23 13.24 15.49
N TYR A 191 42.97 13.24 15.03
CA TYR A 191 42.57 12.72 13.73
C TYR A 191 41.47 13.58 13.08
N PRO A 192 41.46 13.75 11.74
CA PRO A 192 42.45 13.28 10.76
C PRO A 192 43.64 14.24 10.65
N SER A 193 44.75 13.81 10.03
CA SER A 193 45.83 14.76 9.66
C SER A 193 45.38 15.72 8.54
N GLN A 194 44.47 15.31 7.68
CA GLN A 194 43.87 16.11 6.61
C GLN A 194 42.44 15.64 6.35
N GLY A 195 41.49 16.59 6.26
CA GLY A 195 40.09 16.29 5.96
C GLY A 195 39.85 15.87 4.50
N GLN A 196 38.58 15.83 4.08
CA GLN A 196 38.17 15.60 2.70
C GLN A 196 36.91 16.38 2.34
N GLY A 197 36.72 16.64 1.05
CA GLY A 197 35.60 17.43 0.56
C GLY A 197 35.61 18.89 1.00
N THR A 198 34.49 19.55 0.71
CA THR A 198 34.18 20.93 1.07
C THR A 198 32.71 21.00 1.44
N HIS A 199 32.33 21.91 2.32
CA HIS A 199 30.93 22.16 2.64
C HIS A 199 30.69 23.66 2.80
N ASP A 200 29.54 24.12 2.30
CA ASP A 200 29.05 25.48 2.42
C ASP A 200 27.54 25.50 2.68
N TYR A 201 27.10 26.48 3.46
CA TYR A 201 25.68 26.72 3.75
C TYR A 201 25.45 28.21 4.01
N ASN A 202 24.21 28.64 3.81
CA ASN A 202 23.83 30.04 4.04
C ASN A 202 23.30 30.22 5.47
N SER A 203 24.10 30.89 6.30
CA SER A 203 23.64 31.38 7.61
C SER A 203 22.71 32.58 7.44
N LEU A 204 21.61 32.59 8.20
CA LEU A 204 20.62 33.67 8.18
C LEU A 204 21.23 35.05 8.47
N TRP A 205 22.20 35.12 9.38
CA TRP A 205 22.76 36.39 9.89
C TRP A 205 24.15 36.71 9.34
N TYR A 206 24.92 35.70 8.96
CA TYR A 206 26.33 35.86 8.58
C TYR A 206 26.61 35.53 7.11
N GLY A 207 25.58 35.21 6.32
CA GLY A 207 25.71 34.89 4.89
C GLY A 207 26.32 33.52 4.66
N ASN A 208 26.99 33.34 3.52
CA ASN A 208 27.57 32.06 3.16
C ASN A 208 28.81 31.73 4.02
N LEU A 209 28.78 30.59 4.69
CA LEU A 209 29.88 30.07 5.50
C LEU A 209 30.43 28.81 4.82
N THR A 210 31.75 28.64 4.81
CA THR A 210 32.40 27.59 4.02
C THR A 210 33.63 27.04 4.72
N ALA A 211 33.80 25.72 4.67
CA ALA A 211 35.02 25.04 5.10
C ALA A 211 35.53 24.12 3.98
N ASN A 212 36.82 24.25 3.66
CA ASN A 212 37.50 23.36 2.73
C ASN A 212 38.35 22.36 3.53
N PHE A 213 37.73 21.24 3.91
CA PHE A 213 38.39 20.21 4.72
C PHE A 213 39.49 19.49 3.93
N ALA A 214 39.30 19.29 2.61
CA ALA A 214 40.32 18.71 1.73
C ALA A 214 41.61 19.53 1.66
N ALA A 215 41.52 20.86 1.75
CA ALA A 215 42.68 21.75 1.73
C ALA A 215 43.31 21.97 3.13
N THR A 216 42.72 21.40 4.19
CA THR A 216 43.11 21.72 5.57
C THR A 216 43.91 20.60 6.21
N HIS A 217 45.12 20.95 6.69
CA HIS A 217 45.95 20.08 7.51
C HIS A 217 45.77 20.45 9.00
N TYR A 218 45.31 19.50 9.81
CA TYR A 218 45.07 19.73 11.23
C TYR A 218 46.36 19.50 12.02
N ASP A 219 46.98 20.57 12.48
CA ASP A 219 48.23 20.54 13.27
C ASP A 219 47.96 20.21 14.74
N TRP A 220 47.64 18.94 14.99
CA TRP A 220 47.28 18.43 16.32
C TRP A 220 48.31 18.73 17.43
N PRO A 221 49.64 18.62 17.20
CA PRO A 221 50.65 18.99 18.20
C PRO A 221 50.56 20.44 18.69
N SER A 222 50.06 21.35 17.84
CA SER A 222 49.88 22.77 18.18
C SER A 222 48.59 23.09 18.93
N MET A 223 47.75 22.08 19.22
CA MET A 223 46.49 22.22 19.94
C MET A 223 46.66 21.75 21.40
N PRO A 224 46.86 22.66 22.38
CA PRO A 224 47.03 22.31 23.80
C PRO A 224 45.70 21.96 24.48
N ASP A 225 45.76 21.38 25.68
CA ASP A 225 44.57 21.04 26.48
C ASP A 225 43.76 22.26 26.93
N SER A 226 44.36 23.45 26.98
CA SER A 226 43.63 24.70 27.21
C SER A 226 44.28 25.85 26.47
N VAL A 227 43.47 26.81 26.02
CA VAL A 227 43.94 27.97 25.25
C VAL A 227 43.80 29.24 26.09
N GLY A 228 44.91 29.96 26.29
CA GLY A 228 44.95 31.24 27.00
C GLY A 228 45.40 32.43 26.13
N ALA A 229 45.70 32.19 24.85
CA ALA A 229 46.12 33.16 23.86
C ALA A 229 45.75 32.65 22.45
N LEU A 230 45.76 33.52 21.44
CA LEU A 230 45.41 33.17 20.06
C LEU A 230 46.05 31.85 19.59
N ASN A 231 45.23 30.86 19.23
CA ASN A 231 45.67 29.58 18.68
C ASN A 231 44.89 29.28 17.39
N PRO A 232 45.47 29.59 16.22
CA PRO A 232 44.79 29.37 14.94
C PRO A 232 44.47 27.90 14.64
N ALA A 233 45.25 26.95 15.17
CA ALA A 233 45.00 25.52 14.96
C ALA A 233 43.69 25.09 15.64
N VAL A 234 43.50 25.47 16.91
CA VAL A 234 42.24 25.20 17.64
C VAL A 234 41.08 25.97 17.01
N ALA A 235 41.26 27.24 16.66
CA ALA A 235 40.21 28.04 16.03
C ALA A 235 39.77 27.49 14.66
N THR A 236 40.70 26.94 13.88
CA THR A 236 40.39 26.29 12.58
C THR A 236 39.56 25.04 12.81
N LEU A 237 39.94 24.19 13.76
CA LEU A 237 39.17 23.00 14.09
C LEU A 237 37.76 23.36 14.56
N MET A 238 37.63 24.31 15.49
CA MET A 238 36.33 24.77 16.01
C MET A 238 35.41 25.28 14.91
N TYR A 239 35.91 26.16 14.04
CA TYR A 239 35.14 26.67 12.90
C TYR A 239 34.74 25.56 11.93
N HIS A 240 35.64 24.62 11.63
CA HIS A 240 35.37 23.51 10.73
C HIS A 240 34.32 22.56 11.32
N CYS A 241 34.41 22.22 12.61
CA CYS A 241 33.37 21.44 13.28
C CYS A 241 32.01 22.16 13.19
N GLY A 242 31.96 23.47 13.44
CA GLY A 242 30.73 24.25 13.34
C GLY A 242 30.15 24.30 11.92
N VAL A 243 30.96 24.58 10.90
CA VAL A 243 30.49 24.58 9.51
C VAL A 243 30.00 23.20 9.09
N SER A 244 30.69 22.14 9.51
CA SER A 244 30.34 20.76 9.12
C SER A 244 28.97 20.29 9.63
N VAL A 245 28.45 20.94 10.67
CA VAL A 245 27.12 20.65 11.25
C VAL A 245 26.13 21.78 11.00
N GLU A 246 26.40 22.64 10.01
CA GLU A 246 25.54 23.78 9.64
C GLU A 246 25.18 24.66 10.85
N MET A 247 26.17 25.05 11.66
CA MET A 247 25.97 25.79 12.91
C MET A 247 25.18 27.09 12.72
N ASP A 248 24.11 27.27 13.48
CA ASP A 248 23.50 28.58 13.64
C ASP A 248 24.34 29.41 14.61
N TYR A 249 25.27 30.18 14.05
CA TYR A 249 26.13 31.06 14.84
C TYR A 249 25.32 32.19 15.49
N TYR A 250 25.70 32.56 16.71
CA TYR A 250 25.23 33.76 17.41
C TYR A 250 26.32 34.31 18.35
N ALA A 251 26.23 35.59 18.67
CA ALA A 251 27.14 36.27 19.60
C ALA A 251 27.36 35.51 20.92
N THR A 252 26.29 34.96 21.53
CA THR A 252 26.33 34.42 22.89
C THR A 252 25.90 32.96 23.00
N SER A 253 25.28 32.37 21.97
CA SER A 253 24.76 31.01 22.02
C SER A 253 24.55 30.44 20.61
N SER A 254 25.60 29.88 20.01
CA SER A 254 25.51 29.16 18.73
C SER A 254 24.97 27.74 18.92
N SER A 255 24.09 27.29 18.02
CA SER A 255 23.36 26.02 18.14
C SER A 255 23.38 25.18 16.86
N SER A 256 23.38 23.86 17.03
CA SER A 256 23.09 22.86 16.01
C SER A 256 22.59 21.58 16.71
N HIS A 257 22.29 20.54 15.95
CA HIS A 257 21.95 19.20 16.45
C HIS A 257 23.16 18.27 16.33
N LEU A 258 23.16 17.14 17.05
CA LEU A 258 24.17 16.10 16.82
C LEU A 258 24.02 15.56 15.39
N GLN A 259 25.07 15.71 14.59
CA GLN A 259 25.13 15.21 13.22
C GLN A 259 26.37 14.32 13.08
N PRO A 260 26.24 12.99 13.09
CA PRO A 260 27.39 12.08 13.01
C PRO A 260 28.02 12.03 11.62
N GLN A 261 27.22 12.18 10.56
CA GLN A 261 27.65 11.98 9.18
C GLN A 261 28.84 12.86 8.76
N PRO A 262 28.91 14.16 9.15
CA PRO A 262 30.09 15.00 8.91
C PRO A 262 31.43 14.41 9.38
N LEU A 263 31.46 13.66 10.50
CA LEU A 263 32.69 12.99 10.96
C LEU A 263 33.20 11.98 9.92
N VAL A 264 32.29 11.28 9.24
CA VAL A 264 32.61 10.32 8.17
C VAL A 264 32.93 11.07 6.88
N ASP A 265 32.04 11.97 6.45
CA ASP A 265 32.09 12.62 5.14
C ASP A 265 33.26 13.58 4.99
N TYR A 266 33.60 14.34 6.03
CA TYR A 266 34.61 15.40 5.95
C TYR A 266 35.85 15.13 6.79
N PHE A 267 35.71 14.37 7.88
CA PHE A 267 36.79 14.11 8.83
C PHE A 267 37.32 12.66 8.82
N LYS A 268 36.85 11.81 7.89
CA LYS A 268 37.36 10.45 7.65
C LYS A 268 37.24 9.50 8.85
N TYR A 269 36.30 9.75 9.76
CA TYR A 269 36.01 8.81 10.84
C TYR A 269 35.32 7.55 10.31
N SER A 270 35.36 6.48 11.10
CA SER A 270 34.75 5.20 10.75
C SER A 270 33.24 5.33 10.52
N ALA A 271 32.75 4.67 9.47
CA ALA A 271 31.32 4.53 9.18
C ALA A 271 30.57 3.63 10.20
N ASN A 272 31.27 3.05 11.18
CA ASN A 272 30.64 2.37 12.33
C ASN A 272 29.92 3.32 13.29
N ILE A 273 30.07 4.63 13.10
CA ILE A 273 29.43 5.66 13.91
C ILE A 273 27.91 5.42 14.00
N LYS A 274 27.33 5.59 15.19
CA LYS A 274 25.88 5.41 15.41
C LYS A 274 25.31 6.55 16.22
N HIS A 275 24.15 7.05 15.78
CA HIS A 275 23.30 7.94 16.57
C HIS A 275 22.30 7.10 17.34
N VAL A 276 22.26 7.25 18.66
CA VAL A 276 21.38 6.51 19.55
C VAL A 276 20.58 7.46 20.44
N TYR A 277 19.35 7.09 20.74
CA TYR A 277 18.43 7.88 21.56
C TYR A 277 18.09 7.15 22.85
N ASN A 278 18.14 7.87 23.97
CA ASN A 278 17.95 7.32 25.31
C ASN A 278 16.59 6.60 25.46
N TYR A 279 15.50 7.15 24.91
CA TYR A 279 14.16 6.56 24.98
C TYR A 279 14.05 5.13 24.38
N SER A 280 15.03 4.70 23.59
CA SER A 280 15.07 3.34 23.01
C SER A 280 15.66 2.29 23.97
N TYR A 281 16.12 2.70 25.15
CA TYR A 281 16.83 1.85 26.12
C TYR A 281 16.24 2.03 27.52
N SER A 282 16.30 0.98 28.35
CA SER A 282 16.18 1.18 29.79
C SER A 282 17.39 1.98 30.31
N THR A 283 17.23 2.65 31.44
CA THR A 283 18.31 3.38 32.12
C THR A 283 19.59 2.55 32.29
N LEU A 284 19.46 1.28 32.68
CA LEU A 284 20.62 0.41 32.86
C LEU A 284 21.31 0.10 31.53
N GLU A 285 20.54 -0.21 30.48
CA GLU A 285 21.10 -0.45 29.14
C GLU A 285 21.80 0.78 28.58
N TRP A 286 21.24 1.98 28.80
CA TRP A 286 21.87 3.24 28.36
C TRP A 286 23.20 3.49 29.06
N ILE A 287 23.26 3.30 30.39
CA ILE A 287 24.50 3.44 31.17
C ILE A 287 25.54 2.41 30.70
N GLU A 288 25.16 1.15 30.53
CA GLU A 288 26.07 0.12 30.05
C GLU A 288 26.55 0.39 28.61
N LEU A 289 25.73 0.99 27.76
CA LEU A 289 26.13 1.43 26.42
C LEU A 289 27.22 2.51 26.48
N MET A 290 27.05 3.55 27.31
CA MET A 290 28.07 4.59 27.49
C MET A 290 29.37 4.03 28.10
N LYS A 291 29.25 3.11 29.06
CA LYS A 291 30.39 2.42 29.67
C LYS A 291 31.10 1.53 28.67
N ALA A 292 30.40 0.87 27.75
CA ALA A 292 31.00 0.04 26.71
C ALA A 292 31.89 0.87 25.78
N GLU A 293 31.46 2.09 25.42
CA GLU A 293 32.27 3.04 24.66
C GLU A 293 33.53 3.46 25.43
N ALA A 294 33.37 3.88 26.70
CA ALA A 294 34.50 4.27 27.53
C ALA A 294 35.50 3.11 27.74
N ASN A 295 35.01 1.89 27.99
CA ASN A 295 35.83 0.68 28.11
C ASN A 295 36.61 0.36 26.84
N ALA A 296 36.05 0.70 25.67
CA ALA A 296 36.71 0.57 24.39
C ALA A 296 37.59 1.79 24.03
N GLY A 297 37.76 2.74 24.96
CA GLY A 297 38.59 3.94 24.77
C GLY A 297 37.98 4.94 23.79
N ARG A 298 36.66 4.98 23.65
CA ARG A 298 35.95 5.89 22.73
C ARG A 298 35.14 6.92 23.52
N PRO A 299 35.50 8.22 23.44
CA PRO A 299 34.66 9.30 23.95
C PRO A 299 33.35 9.39 23.17
N VAL A 300 32.27 9.68 23.87
CA VAL A 300 30.92 9.78 23.31
C VAL A 300 30.52 11.24 23.15
N TRP A 301 29.97 11.60 22.00
CA TRP A 301 29.37 12.92 21.78
C TRP A 301 27.93 12.88 22.26
N TYR A 302 27.60 13.65 23.30
CA TYR A 302 26.35 13.51 24.04
C TYR A 302 25.55 14.81 23.99
N ALA A 303 24.22 14.73 23.92
CA ALA A 303 23.35 15.90 24.04
C ALA A 303 22.07 15.60 24.82
N GLY A 304 21.47 16.65 25.36
CA GLY A 304 20.19 16.61 26.06
C GLY A 304 19.31 17.80 25.72
N TYR A 305 18.00 17.54 25.65
CA TYR A 305 16.98 18.53 25.33
C TYR A 305 15.91 18.56 26.42
N PRO A 306 15.48 19.75 26.86
CA PRO A 306 14.41 19.87 27.87
C PRO A 306 13.06 19.34 27.35
N LEU A 307 12.38 18.61 28.23
CA LEU A 307 11.01 18.14 28.05
C LEU A 307 10.06 19.16 28.68
N ASP A 308 9.58 20.14 27.90
CA ASP A 308 8.49 21.00 28.32
C ASP A 308 7.22 20.70 27.51
N THR A 309 6.09 20.67 28.23
CA THR A 309 4.74 20.26 27.79
C THR A 309 4.03 21.26 26.86
N ILE A 310 4.77 22.13 26.15
CA ILE A 310 4.17 23.09 25.21
C ILE A 310 4.61 22.71 23.80
N PRO A 311 3.72 22.19 22.94
CA PRO A 311 4.05 21.71 21.59
C PRO A 311 4.48 22.79 20.58
N MET A 312 4.92 23.97 21.02
CA MET A 312 5.21 25.10 20.13
C MET A 312 6.54 25.82 20.40
N ILE A 313 7.35 25.40 21.38
CA ILE A 313 8.69 25.97 21.60
C ILE A 313 9.68 24.83 21.84
N ILE A 314 10.49 24.52 20.82
CA ILE A 314 11.70 23.70 21.00
C ILE A 314 12.67 24.59 21.77
N LEU A 315 12.83 24.31 23.07
CA LEU A 315 13.90 24.91 23.85
C LEU A 315 15.24 24.34 23.36
N PRO A 316 16.29 25.18 23.22
CA PRO A 316 17.57 24.74 22.66
C PRO A 316 18.20 23.66 23.54
N GLY A 317 18.68 22.59 22.91
CA GLY A 317 19.44 21.54 23.60
C GLY A 317 20.87 21.96 23.92
N HIS A 318 21.56 21.11 24.68
CA HIS A 318 22.98 21.27 25.00
C HIS A 318 23.75 20.01 24.66
N ALA A 319 24.98 20.17 24.17
CA ALA A 319 25.90 19.09 23.85
C ALA A 319 27.19 19.15 24.68
N TRP A 320 27.75 17.98 24.98
CA TRP A 320 28.98 17.79 25.76
C TRP A 320 29.64 16.46 25.39
N VAL A 321 30.76 16.12 26.04
CA VAL A 321 31.44 14.84 25.84
C VAL A 321 31.21 13.95 27.07
N CYS A 322 30.80 12.70 26.86
CA CYS A 322 30.83 11.65 27.86
C CYS A 322 32.07 10.78 27.63
N ASP A 323 33.05 10.85 28.51
CA ASP A 323 34.41 10.31 28.26
C ASP A 323 34.96 9.48 29.42
N GLY A 324 34.12 9.01 30.33
CA GLY A 324 34.56 8.14 31.42
C GLY A 324 33.41 7.75 32.34
N TYR A 325 33.72 6.91 33.33
CA TYR A 325 32.78 6.57 34.39
C TYR A 325 33.51 6.09 35.65
N ASP A 326 32.87 6.24 36.81
CA ASP A 326 33.43 5.78 38.08
C ASP A 326 32.93 4.39 38.52
N ASP A 327 33.55 3.87 39.57
CA ASP A 327 33.21 2.63 40.26
C ASP A 327 31.77 2.51 40.82
N ASN A 328 30.92 3.53 40.64
CA ASN A 328 29.53 3.60 41.06
C ASN A 328 28.56 3.93 39.91
N ASP A 329 29.02 3.77 38.66
CA ASP A 329 28.28 4.06 37.40
C ASP A 329 27.98 5.54 37.15
N PHE A 330 28.67 6.47 37.81
CA PHE A 330 28.56 7.88 37.48
C PHE A 330 29.29 8.11 36.16
N LEU A 331 28.61 8.66 35.15
CA LEU A 331 29.22 9.01 33.87
C LEU A 331 29.97 10.33 34.02
N HIS A 332 31.17 10.41 33.43
CA HIS A 332 31.95 11.64 33.42
C HIS A 332 31.58 12.49 32.20
N PHE A 333 31.19 13.74 32.45
CA PHE A 333 30.79 14.70 31.43
C PHE A 333 31.73 15.90 31.38
N ASN A 334 32.46 16.03 30.27
CA ASN A 334 33.20 17.24 29.92
C ASN A 334 32.27 18.20 29.17
N TRP A 335 31.85 19.26 29.86
CA TRP A 335 30.85 20.20 29.38
C TRP A 335 31.31 21.09 28.21
N GLY A 336 32.62 21.27 27.97
CA GLY A 336 33.13 22.21 26.97
C GLY A 336 33.09 23.68 27.40
N TRP A 337 33.30 23.94 28.69
CA TRP A 337 33.34 25.27 29.32
C TRP A 337 34.59 25.43 30.21
N GLY A 338 35.77 25.16 29.64
CA GLY A 338 37.04 25.50 30.31
C GLY A 338 37.41 24.64 31.52
N SER A 339 36.76 23.49 31.72
CA SER A 339 37.01 22.57 32.83
C SER A 339 37.12 21.11 32.35
N LEU A 340 37.57 20.21 33.21
CA LEU A 340 37.58 18.77 32.90
C LEU A 340 36.19 18.15 32.98
N GLY A 341 35.22 18.77 33.66
CA GLY A 341 33.89 18.19 33.84
C GLY A 341 33.63 17.60 35.22
N ALA A 342 32.60 16.75 35.29
CA ALA A 342 32.12 16.13 36.53
C ALA A 342 31.57 14.72 36.29
N TYR A 343 31.61 13.89 37.33
CA TYR A 343 30.91 12.62 37.40
C TYR A 343 29.46 12.86 37.80
N CYS A 344 28.52 12.30 37.04
CA CYS A 344 27.09 12.59 37.09
C CYS A 344 26.26 11.30 37.21
N GLU A 345 25.31 11.28 38.14
CA GLU A 345 24.37 10.17 38.34
C GLU A 345 23.26 10.20 37.28
N MET A 346 23.00 9.09 36.59
CA MET A 346 22.02 9.13 35.49
C MET A 346 20.59 8.76 35.85
N GLY A 347 20.39 7.90 36.85
CA GLY A 347 19.13 7.44 37.44
C GLY A 347 17.96 7.15 36.48
N ASN A 348 16.80 6.77 37.02
CA ASN A 348 15.65 6.35 36.20
C ASN A 348 14.60 7.46 36.10
N PHE A 349 14.78 8.36 35.14
CA PHE A 349 14.13 9.67 35.20
C PHE A 349 13.40 10.09 33.92
N TYR A 350 12.23 10.70 34.10
CA TYR A 350 11.32 11.10 33.03
C TYR A 350 11.91 12.20 32.13
N TYR A 351 12.69 13.12 32.70
CA TYR A 351 13.21 14.29 31.97
C TYR A 351 14.47 14.02 31.10
N TYR A 352 14.98 12.77 31.06
CA TYR A 352 16.17 12.40 30.26
C TYR A 352 15.87 11.55 29.02
N LEU A 353 14.58 11.26 28.73
CA LEU A 353 14.19 10.44 27.57
C LEU A 353 14.62 11.04 26.23
N ASN A 354 14.78 12.37 26.16
CA ASN A 354 15.24 13.08 24.96
C ASN A 354 16.77 13.19 24.87
N ASN A 355 17.53 12.56 25.77
CA ASN A 355 18.98 12.50 25.61
C ASN A 355 19.35 11.68 24.38
N GLU A 356 20.39 12.10 23.68
CA GLU A 356 20.93 11.42 22.52
C GLU A 356 22.46 11.37 22.60
N ALA A 357 23.04 10.41 21.90
CA ALA A 357 24.47 10.24 21.83
C ALA A 357 24.91 9.76 20.45
N VAL A 358 26.09 10.19 20.04
CA VAL A 358 26.84 9.59 18.93
C VAL A 358 27.96 8.74 19.52
N ILE A 359 27.88 7.44 19.24
CA ILE A 359 28.80 6.39 19.71
C ILE A 359 29.61 5.82 18.53
N ASN A 360 30.59 4.95 18.83
CA ASN A 360 31.54 4.40 17.87
C ASN A 360 32.39 5.46 17.16
N ILE A 361 32.64 6.60 17.82
CA ILE A 361 33.47 7.67 17.25
C ILE A 361 34.94 7.25 17.35
N MET A 362 35.49 6.81 16.22
CA MET A 362 36.89 6.41 16.09
C MET A 362 37.40 6.65 14.65
N PRO A 363 38.71 6.81 14.44
CA PRO A 363 39.32 6.77 13.12
C PRO A 363 38.96 5.47 12.38
N VAL A 364 38.99 5.49 11.05
CA VAL A 364 38.78 4.27 10.24
C VAL A 364 39.76 3.18 10.68
N SER A 365 39.23 1.99 10.96
CA SER A 365 40.02 0.78 11.15
C SER A 365 40.33 0.18 9.78
N ASN A 366 41.60 -0.18 9.55
CA ASN A 366 41.96 -0.89 8.33
C ASN A 366 41.34 -2.29 8.34
N CYS A 367 40.96 -2.79 7.16
CA CYS A 367 40.43 -4.13 6.94
C CYS A 367 39.14 -4.44 7.72
N ASP A 368 38.30 -3.43 7.99
CA ASP A 368 37.06 -3.55 8.76
C ASP A 368 35.90 -4.10 7.91
N ILE A 369 35.45 -5.30 8.23
CA ILE A 369 34.30 -5.99 7.65
C ILE A 369 33.21 -6.20 8.70
N ALA A 370 32.09 -5.53 8.49
CA ALA A 370 30.92 -5.68 9.34
C ALA A 370 29.92 -6.68 8.77
N ILE A 371 29.33 -7.50 9.64
CA ILE A 371 28.07 -8.16 9.34
C ILE A 371 26.94 -7.17 9.63
N ARG A 372 26.00 -7.01 8.68
CA ARG A 372 24.94 -5.98 8.73
C ARG A 372 23.54 -6.52 8.96
N SER A 373 23.19 -7.67 8.37
CA SER A 373 21.91 -8.35 8.60
C SER A 373 21.92 -9.80 8.14
N LEU A 374 20.99 -10.61 8.66
CA LEU A 374 20.54 -11.83 8.00
C LEU A 374 19.45 -11.41 7.00
N TYR A 375 19.74 -11.58 5.70
CA TYR A 375 18.84 -11.19 4.62
C TYR A 375 17.81 -12.29 4.31
N ALA A 376 18.21 -13.56 4.44
CA ALA A 376 17.30 -14.72 4.32
C ALA A 376 17.86 -15.92 5.09
N PRO A 377 17.00 -16.85 5.56
CA PRO A 377 15.55 -16.79 5.50
C PRO A 377 14.95 -15.84 6.54
N VAL A 378 13.64 -15.59 6.43
CA VAL A 378 12.81 -14.96 7.46
C VAL A 378 11.92 -16.02 8.12
N SER A 379 11.44 -15.76 9.34
CA SER A 379 10.52 -16.68 10.04
C SER A 379 9.26 -16.96 9.23
N LYS A 380 9.03 -18.23 8.90
CA LYS A 380 7.83 -18.72 8.17
C LYS A 380 7.62 -20.20 8.53
N THR A 381 6.54 -20.80 8.02
CA THR A 381 6.45 -22.27 8.03
C THR A 381 7.42 -22.81 6.99
N PHE A 382 8.42 -23.58 7.43
CA PHE A 382 9.41 -24.16 6.54
C PHE A 382 8.99 -25.56 6.13
N THR A 383 9.05 -25.85 4.84
CA THR A 383 8.71 -27.16 4.25
C THR A 383 9.89 -27.81 3.53
N ILE A 384 10.94 -27.05 3.24
CA ILE A 384 12.15 -27.46 2.53
C ILE A 384 13.39 -26.76 3.11
N PRO A 385 14.61 -27.20 2.76
CA PRO A 385 15.84 -26.49 3.09
C PRO A 385 15.93 -25.10 2.45
N GLU A 386 16.34 -24.09 3.24
CA GLU A 386 16.38 -22.69 2.84
C GLU A 386 17.81 -22.17 2.65
N PRO A 387 18.03 -21.23 1.71
CA PRO A 387 19.32 -20.54 1.57
C PRO A 387 19.56 -19.57 2.73
N ILE A 388 20.79 -19.56 3.26
CA ILE A 388 21.24 -18.53 4.19
C ILE A 388 21.87 -17.39 3.37
N LYS A 389 21.35 -16.17 3.53
CA LYS A 389 21.89 -14.95 2.91
C LYS A 389 22.19 -13.91 3.97
N ILE A 390 23.34 -13.27 3.89
CA ILE A 390 23.78 -12.22 4.83
C ILE A 390 24.13 -10.95 4.08
N LYS A 391 23.93 -9.80 4.72
CA LYS A 391 24.46 -8.52 4.24
C LYS A 391 25.78 -8.24 4.95
N VAL A 392 26.83 -7.93 4.17
CA VAL A 392 28.20 -7.70 4.63
C VAL A 392 28.67 -6.34 4.10
N ALA A 393 29.31 -5.54 4.95
CA ALA A 393 29.82 -4.21 4.61
C ALA A 393 31.34 -4.16 4.72
N ASN A 394 31.96 -3.34 3.85
CA ASN A 394 33.36 -2.96 3.97
C ASN A 394 33.44 -1.51 4.47
N PHE A 395 33.97 -1.31 5.67
CA PHE A 395 34.17 0.01 6.29
C PHE A 395 35.59 0.54 6.16
N ASP A 396 36.45 -0.15 5.41
CA ASP A 396 37.73 0.40 4.99
C ASP A 396 37.54 1.37 3.80
N THR A 397 38.53 2.23 3.62
CA THR A 397 38.72 3.15 2.50
C THR A 397 39.24 2.48 1.23
N VAL A 398 39.59 1.19 1.29
CA VAL A 398 40.02 0.39 0.14
C VAL A 398 39.14 -0.83 -0.05
N ALA A 399 39.10 -1.36 -1.27
CA ALA A 399 38.34 -2.58 -1.56
C ALA A 399 38.98 -3.81 -0.88
N ILE A 400 38.14 -4.68 -0.30
CA ILE A 400 38.57 -5.90 0.38
C ILE A 400 38.10 -7.12 -0.43
N THR A 401 38.93 -8.16 -0.49
CA THR A 401 38.65 -9.43 -1.20
C THR A 401 38.91 -10.62 -0.29
N ASN A 402 38.42 -11.80 -0.66
CA ASN A 402 38.64 -13.06 0.07
C ASN A 402 38.17 -12.99 1.53
N ILE A 403 36.95 -12.51 1.73
CA ILE A 403 36.38 -12.28 3.06
C ILE A 403 35.80 -13.60 3.59
N PRO A 404 36.38 -14.22 4.63
CA PRO A 404 35.85 -15.45 5.20
C PRO A 404 34.61 -15.15 6.04
N VAL A 405 33.50 -15.82 5.72
CA VAL A 405 32.23 -15.69 6.43
C VAL A 405 31.74 -17.06 6.89
N ALA A 406 30.93 -17.08 7.94
CA ALA A 406 30.41 -18.32 8.48
C ALA A 406 29.09 -18.11 9.22
N TYR A 407 28.32 -19.19 9.33
CA TYR A 407 27.12 -19.24 10.16
C TYR A 407 27.07 -20.50 11.03
N GLN A 408 26.27 -20.44 12.09
CA GLN A 408 26.03 -21.52 13.02
C GLN A 408 24.56 -21.46 13.48
N ILE A 409 23.88 -22.60 13.45
CA ILE A 409 22.48 -22.74 13.88
C ILE A 409 22.44 -23.49 15.21
N ASP A 410 21.80 -22.92 16.24
CA ASP A 410 21.61 -23.51 17.58
C ASP A 410 22.88 -24.09 18.22
N GLY A 411 24.02 -23.43 18.01
CA GLY A 411 25.31 -23.91 18.52
C GLY A 411 25.84 -25.19 17.87
N GLY A 412 25.22 -25.63 16.76
CA GLY A 412 25.63 -26.78 15.95
C GLY A 412 26.97 -26.58 15.21
N PRO A 413 27.30 -27.42 14.20
CA PRO A 413 28.53 -27.26 13.45
C PRO A 413 28.56 -25.92 12.68
N MET A 414 29.73 -25.30 12.62
CA MET A 414 29.92 -24.08 11.84
C MET A 414 29.99 -24.40 10.34
N VAL A 415 29.23 -23.66 9.54
CA VAL A 415 29.33 -23.66 8.08
C VAL A 415 30.16 -22.45 7.66
N ARG A 416 31.15 -22.67 6.79
CA ARG A 416 32.13 -21.66 6.38
C ARG A 416 32.08 -21.45 4.88
N ASP A 417 32.23 -20.22 4.45
CA ASP A 417 32.28 -19.81 3.04
C ASP A 417 33.21 -18.61 2.87
N THR A 418 33.39 -18.12 1.64
CA THR A 418 34.27 -16.98 1.35
C THR A 418 33.70 -16.09 0.24
N ILE A 419 33.64 -14.79 0.51
CA ILE A 419 33.31 -13.79 -0.51
C ILE A 419 34.58 -13.50 -1.32
N TYR A 420 34.66 -14.07 -2.52
CA TYR A 420 35.83 -13.91 -3.40
C TYR A 420 35.86 -12.56 -4.12
N ASN A 421 34.69 -12.03 -4.49
CA ASN A 421 34.58 -10.76 -5.20
C ASN A 421 35.07 -9.60 -4.33
N ALA A 422 35.64 -8.58 -4.97
CA ALA A 422 36.05 -7.36 -4.28
C ALA A 422 34.82 -6.60 -3.81
N LEU A 423 34.72 -6.40 -2.50
CA LEU A 423 33.75 -5.50 -1.89
C LEU A 423 34.36 -4.10 -1.87
N ALA A 424 33.77 -3.18 -2.64
CA ALA A 424 34.26 -1.81 -2.75
C ALA A 424 34.31 -1.11 -1.38
N ALA A 425 35.19 -0.11 -1.24
CA ALA A 425 35.28 0.71 -0.04
C ALA A 425 33.93 1.35 0.30
N ASN A 426 33.52 1.32 1.57
CA ASN A 426 32.25 1.87 2.04
C ASN A 426 31.00 1.34 1.29
N HIS A 427 31.01 0.07 0.86
CA HIS A 427 29.87 -0.58 0.19
C HIS A 427 29.42 -1.84 0.92
N ASP A 428 28.15 -2.16 0.73
CA ASP A 428 27.52 -3.39 1.20
C ASP A 428 27.33 -4.38 0.04
N THR A 429 27.31 -5.67 0.35
CA THR A 429 26.86 -6.73 -0.56
C THR A 429 25.97 -7.72 0.17
N ILE A 430 25.02 -8.32 -0.55
CA ILE A 430 24.30 -9.51 -0.10
C ILE A 430 25.07 -10.72 -0.59
N PHE A 431 25.42 -11.63 0.33
CA PHE A 431 26.11 -12.87 0.05
C PHE A 431 25.22 -14.06 0.41
N GLN A 432 25.12 -15.02 -0.49
CA GLN A 432 24.41 -16.29 -0.27
C GLN A 432 25.42 -17.41 -0.02
N PHE A 433 25.28 -18.11 1.10
CA PHE A 433 26.07 -19.31 1.38
C PHE A 433 25.74 -20.43 0.39
N ALA A 434 26.75 -21.22 -0.01
CA ALA A 434 26.55 -22.36 -0.89
C ALA A 434 25.72 -23.48 -0.24
N GLN A 435 25.81 -23.63 1.09
CA GLN A 435 25.07 -24.62 1.86
C GLN A 435 23.77 -24.03 2.40
N THR A 436 22.66 -24.74 2.16
CA THR A 436 21.33 -24.44 2.73
C THR A 436 21.18 -25.08 4.12
N PHE A 437 20.18 -24.65 4.88
CA PHE A 437 19.80 -25.27 6.15
C PHE A 437 18.32 -25.64 6.18
N ASP A 438 18.01 -26.83 6.70
CA ASP A 438 16.63 -27.32 6.80
C ASP A 438 15.98 -26.92 8.11
N PHE A 439 15.22 -25.83 8.08
CA PHE A 439 14.45 -25.34 9.22
C PHE A 439 13.14 -26.11 9.45
N SER A 440 12.72 -26.97 8.51
CA SER A 440 11.43 -27.68 8.56
C SER A 440 11.37 -28.80 9.60
N ILE A 441 12.53 -29.28 10.06
CA ILE A 441 12.64 -30.50 10.88
C ILE A 441 11.90 -30.39 12.23
N TYR A 442 11.87 -29.20 12.82
CA TYR A 442 11.23 -28.95 14.12
C TYR A 442 10.17 -27.82 14.00
N PRO A 443 8.91 -28.17 13.69
CA PRO A 443 7.80 -27.20 13.69
C PRO A 443 7.63 -26.51 15.04
N GLY A 444 7.48 -25.19 15.03
CA GLY A 444 7.39 -24.32 16.21
C GLY A 444 8.74 -24.00 16.88
N HIS A 445 9.86 -24.52 16.35
CA HIS A 445 11.17 -24.27 16.93
C HIS A 445 11.71 -22.89 16.58
N ILE A 446 12.37 -22.26 17.56
CA ILE A 446 13.01 -20.95 17.46
C ILE A 446 14.52 -21.18 17.33
N TYR A 447 15.04 -21.05 16.11
CA TYR A 447 16.43 -21.25 15.77
C TYR A 447 17.26 -20.00 16.06
N ASN A 448 18.39 -20.18 16.74
CA ASN A 448 19.41 -19.14 16.95
C ASN A 448 20.43 -19.21 15.81
N VAL A 449 20.40 -18.22 14.93
CA VAL A 449 21.29 -18.12 13.77
C VAL A 449 22.39 -17.13 14.08
N LYS A 450 23.59 -17.64 14.36
CA LYS A 450 24.80 -16.83 14.53
C LYS A 450 25.52 -16.71 13.20
N VAL A 451 25.79 -15.49 12.75
CA VAL A 451 26.56 -15.19 11.53
C VAL A 451 27.77 -14.35 11.89
N PHE A 452 28.91 -14.59 11.24
CA PHE A 452 30.12 -13.84 11.51
C PHE A 452 31.12 -13.79 10.35
N SER A 453 31.93 -12.73 10.33
CA SER A 453 33.18 -12.61 9.57
C SER A 453 34.36 -13.10 10.43
N ALA A 454 35.41 -13.63 9.79
CA ALA A 454 36.64 -14.03 10.47
C ALA A 454 37.88 -13.49 9.75
N LEU A 455 37.77 -12.31 9.13
CA LEU A 455 38.83 -11.74 8.32
C LEU A 455 40.03 -11.38 9.20
N SER A 456 41.19 -12.00 8.96
CA SER A 456 42.30 -11.95 9.91
C SER A 456 43.01 -10.59 10.04
N CYS A 457 42.87 -9.70 9.05
CA CYS A 457 43.38 -8.33 9.17
C CYS A 457 42.39 -7.37 9.80
N ASP A 458 41.13 -7.78 9.99
CA ASP A 458 40.17 -7.00 10.75
C ASP A 458 40.58 -6.99 12.22
N THR A 459 40.63 -5.80 12.79
CA THR A 459 40.98 -5.61 14.21
C THR A 459 39.81 -5.06 15.01
N TYR A 460 38.71 -4.69 14.35
CA TYR A 460 37.51 -4.14 14.98
C TYR A 460 36.41 -5.19 15.09
N ASN A 461 36.66 -6.22 15.90
CA ASN A 461 35.79 -7.41 15.96
C ASN A 461 34.36 -7.19 16.51
N SER A 462 33.98 -5.96 16.89
CA SER A 462 32.70 -5.64 17.51
C SER A 462 31.52 -5.67 16.54
N ASN A 463 31.78 -5.57 15.23
CA ASN A 463 30.77 -5.59 14.17
C ASN A 463 30.84 -6.88 13.31
N ASP A 464 31.79 -7.78 13.57
CA ASP A 464 31.98 -9.02 12.82
C ASP A 464 30.91 -10.06 13.06
N THR A 465 30.17 -10.02 14.17
CA THR A 465 29.28 -11.10 14.60
C THR A 465 27.91 -10.58 14.97
N MET A 466 26.87 -11.26 14.46
CA MET A 466 25.49 -11.01 14.86
C MET A 466 24.72 -12.31 15.10
N ASN A 467 23.70 -12.22 15.94
CA ASN A 467 22.80 -13.34 16.24
C ASN A 467 21.38 -12.94 15.84
N PHE A 468 20.69 -13.86 15.20
CA PHE A 468 19.33 -13.72 14.71
C PHE A 468 18.47 -14.84 15.25
N ILE A 469 17.16 -14.58 15.30
CA ILE A 469 16.16 -15.58 15.64
C ILE A 469 15.32 -15.85 14.40
N ILE A 470 15.17 -17.12 14.05
CA ILE A 470 14.30 -17.61 12.97
C ILE A 470 13.34 -18.63 13.56
N GLU A 471 12.03 -18.40 13.42
CA GLU A 471 11.00 -19.31 13.90
C GLU A 471 10.46 -20.15 12.73
N ASN A 472 10.39 -21.49 12.92
CA ASN A 472 9.57 -22.34 12.06
C ASN A 472 8.12 -22.25 12.51
N VAL A 473 7.38 -21.31 11.93
CA VAL A 473 6.04 -20.93 12.39
C VAL A 473 5.06 -22.07 12.14
N LEU A 474 4.30 -22.46 13.16
CA LEU A 474 3.20 -23.41 13.00
C LEU A 474 2.04 -22.79 12.22
N CYS A 475 1.53 -23.53 11.25
CA CYS A 475 0.27 -23.21 10.58
C CYS A 475 -0.86 -23.15 11.60
N SER A 476 -1.77 -22.19 11.42
CA SER A 476 -2.96 -22.05 12.24
C SER A 476 -4.12 -22.87 11.69
N ASP A 477 -4.95 -23.44 12.57
CA ASP A 477 -6.24 -24.01 12.19
C ASP A 477 -7.31 -22.91 12.07
N PRO A 478 -8.32 -23.04 11.20
CA PRO A 478 -9.54 -22.23 11.25
C PRO A 478 -10.27 -22.47 12.59
N SER A 479 -10.84 -21.51 13.31
CA SER A 479 -11.00 -20.06 13.09
C SER A 479 -9.73 -19.27 13.36
N TYR A 480 -9.18 -18.60 12.35
CA TYR A 480 -8.00 -17.73 12.49
C TYR A 480 -8.36 -16.26 12.26
N SER A 481 -7.85 -15.36 13.12
CA SER A 481 -8.06 -13.92 13.00
C SER A 481 -6.75 -13.13 13.09
N MET A 482 -6.73 -11.94 12.46
CA MET A 482 -5.65 -10.96 12.56
C MET A 482 -6.22 -9.54 12.46
N GLY A 483 -6.08 -8.74 13.52
CA GLY A 483 -6.39 -7.30 13.55
C GLY A 483 -5.13 -6.42 13.58
N PHE A 484 -3.94 -7.01 13.45
CA PHE A 484 -2.65 -6.32 13.46
C PHE A 484 -2.31 -5.55 14.74
N GLU A 485 -2.95 -5.90 15.86
CA GLU A 485 -2.72 -5.22 17.12
C GLU A 485 -1.38 -5.60 17.74
N PRO A 486 -0.69 -4.72 18.50
CA PRO A 486 0.62 -5.02 19.08
C PRO A 486 0.66 -6.24 20.02
N SER A 487 -0.50 -6.69 20.52
CA SER A 487 -0.64 -7.90 21.31
C SER A 487 -0.74 -9.19 20.48
N GLU A 488 -0.96 -9.07 19.17
CA GLU A 488 -1.07 -10.19 18.23
C GLU A 488 0.29 -10.48 17.59
N SER A 489 0.55 -11.75 17.26
CA SER A 489 1.81 -12.14 16.63
C SER A 489 1.72 -12.01 15.10
N PHE A 490 2.49 -11.09 14.54
CA PHE A 490 2.71 -10.98 13.09
C PHE A 490 3.70 -12.03 12.55
N THR A 491 4.20 -12.94 13.40
CA THR A 491 5.21 -13.91 13.00
C THR A 491 4.66 -14.89 11.96
N GLY A 492 5.40 -15.06 10.87
CA GLY A 492 5.03 -15.93 9.74
C GLY A 492 4.26 -15.24 8.63
N TRP A 493 3.87 -13.97 8.82
CA TRP A 493 3.44 -13.09 7.73
C TRP A 493 4.65 -12.61 6.93
N ALA A 494 4.45 -12.34 5.65
CA ALA A 494 5.47 -11.79 4.76
C ALA A 494 4.97 -10.53 4.07
N ILE A 495 5.91 -9.63 3.77
CA ILE A 495 5.67 -8.45 2.95
C ILE A 495 6.69 -8.51 1.81
N GLU A 496 6.20 -8.40 0.58
CA GLU A 496 7.03 -8.48 -0.62
C GLU A 496 6.89 -7.20 -1.45
N ASP A 497 8.01 -6.50 -1.58
CA ASP A 497 8.22 -5.39 -2.51
C ASP A 497 8.66 -5.98 -3.86
N ALA A 498 7.71 -6.26 -4.75
CA ALA A 498 7.98 -6.99 -5.98
C ALA A 498 8.60 -6.10 -7.08
N ASN A 499 8.40 -4.79 -7.03
CA ASN A 499 9.01 -3.83 -7.97
C ASN A 499 10.37 -3.28 -7.46
N ALA A 500 10.74 -3.60 -6.21
CA ALA A 500 12.00 -3.23 -5.55
C ALA A 500 12.20 -1.71 -5.45
N ASP A 501 11.12 -0.95 -5.26
CA ASP A 501 11.17 0.51 -5.16
C ASP A 501 11.30 1.03 -3.70
N GLY A 502 11.27 0.12 -2.73
CA GLY A 502 11.42 0.39 -1.31
C GLY A 502 10.12 0.79 -0.60
N ASN A 503 8.99 0.88 -1.32
CA ASN A 503 7.68 1.14 -0.75
C ASN A 503 6.89 -0.15 -0.58
N THR A 504 6.27 -0.35 0.58
CA THR A 504 5.73 -1.66 0.97
C THR A 504 4.54 -1.49 1.92
N TRP A 505 3.76 -2.56 2.10
CA TRP A 505 2.77 -2.61 3.18
C TRP A 505 3.41 -2.28 4.53
N THR A 506 2.66 -1.57 5.37
CA THR A 506 3.08 -1.15 6.70
C THR A 506 2.02 -1.54 7.72
N ILE A 507 2.46 -1.99 8.89
CA ILE A 507 1.59 -2.23 10.03
C ILE A 507 1.71 -1.06 10.99
N GLY A 508 0.59 -0.46 11.39
CA GLY A 508 0.62 0.66 12.33
C GLY A 508 -0.74 1.24 12.67
N SER A 509 -0.74 2.22 13.56
CA SER A 509 -1.94 2.93 14.01
C SER A 509 -2.46 3.92 12.95
N ALA A 510 -2.98 3.42 11.83
CA ALA A 510 -3.52 4.22 10.72
C ALA A 510 -5.07 4.27 10.70
N GLY A 511 -5.70 4.08 11.85
CA GLY A 511 -7.16 4.11 11.98
C GLY A 511 -7.78 2.79 11.52
N GLY A 512 -7.40 1.70 12.19
CA GLY A 512 -8.06 0.40 12.08
C GLY A 512 -9.57 0.46 12.34
N ASN A 513 -10.25 -0.61 11.98
CA ASN A 513 -11.70 -0.73 11.99
C ASN A 513 -12.24 -0.97 13.41
N THR A 514 -11.83 -2.07 14.05
CA THR A 514 -12.27 -2.41 15.41
C THR A 514 -11.34 -1.84 16.49
N ALA A 515 -10.06 -1.73 16.19
CA ALA A 515 -8.99 -1.28 17.08
C ALA A 515 -8.00 -0.39 16.28
N PRO A 516 -7.02 0.29 16.90
CA PRO A 516 -6.30 1.38 16.22
C PRO A 516 -5.32 0.93 15.13
N TYR A 517 -4.80 -0.30 15.19
CA TYR A 517 -3.80 -0.80 14.24
C TYR A 517 -4.46 -1.47 13.03
N CYS A 518 -3.76 -1.45 11.90
CA CYS A 518 -4.16 -2.10 10.66
C CYS A 518 -2.95 -2.30 9.75
N ALA A 519 -3.15 -3.02 8.64
CA ALA A 519 -2.21 -3.05 7.54
C ALA A 519 -2.61 -2.03 6.48
N TYR A 520 -1.68 -1.19 6.04
CA TYR A 520 -1.94 -0.18 5.02
C TYR A 520 -0.78 -0.07 4.04
N TYR A 521 -1.11 0.34 2.82
CA TYR A 521 -0.15 0.70 1.79
C TYR A 521 -0.42 2.14 1.35
N THR A 522 0.64 2.95 1.25
CA THR A 522 0.60 4.35 0.82
C THR A 522 1.44 4.46 -0.44
N THR A 523 0.91 4.94 -1.56
CA THR A 523 1.68 5.00 -2.81
C THR A 523 2.81 6.03 -2.76
N ASN A 524 3.72 5.87 -3.71
CA ASN A 524 4.76 6.82 -4.08
C ASN A 524 4.56 7.24 -5.56
N SER A 525 5.62 7.72 -6.19
CA SER A 525 5.62 8.12 -7.61
C SER A 525 5.58 6.96 -8.61
N ASN A 526 5.61 5.71 -8.15
CA ASN A 526 5.58 4.50 -8.96
C ASN A 526 4.23 3.78 -8.81
N ASN A 527 3.92 2.92 -9.76
CA ASN A 527 2.76 2.04 -9.67
C ASN A 527 3.00 0.96 -8.61
N ALA A 528 1.96 0.67 -7.83
CA ALA A 528 1.99 -0.34 -6.80
C ALA A 528 2.19 -1.75 -7.41
N SER A 529 3.00 -2.55 -6.75
CA SER A 529 3.18 -3.98 -6.99
C SER A 529 3.62 -4.68 -5.70
N GLU A 530 2.82 -4.57 -4.63
CA GLU A 530 3.21 -5.00 -3.29
C GLU A 530 2.25 -6.02 -2.69
N TRP A 531 2.84 -7.02 -2.04
CA TRP A 531 2.11 -8.12 -1.42
C TRP A 531 2.21 -8.07 0.10
N LEU A 532 1.07 -8.23 0.75
CA LEU A 532 0.99 -8.72 2.13
C LEU A 532 0.52 -10.17 2.09
N ILE A 533 1.29 -11.08 2.69
CA ILE A 533 1.00 -12.51 2.68
C ILE A 533 0.78 -12.98 4.12
N SER A 534 -0.34 -13.67 4.35
CA SER A 534 -0.72 -14.22 5.64
C SER A 534 0.32 -15.20 6.17
N LYS A 535 0.25 -15.51 7.46
CA LYS A 535 0.85 -16.76 7.93
C LYS A 535 0.17 -18.00 7.32
N CYS A 536 0.79 -19.16 7.49
CA CYS A 536 0.22 -20.43 7.05
C CYS A 536 -1.09 -20.79 7.79
N ILE A 537 -2.06 -21.31 7.06
CA ILE A 537 -3.34 -21.85 7.54
C ILE A 537 -3.51 -23.30 7.07
N GLN A 538 -3.88 -24.23 7.95
CA GLN A 538 -4.20 -25.60 7.57
C GLN A 538 -5.65 -25.70 7.08
N LEU A 539 -5.83 -26.24 5.87
CA LEU A 539 -7.15 -26.42 5.26
C LEU A 539 -7.30 -27.86 4.75
N GLU A 540 -8.53 -28.37 4.73
CA GLU A 540 -8.85 -29.72 4.29
C GLU A 540 -9.66 -29.72 3.00
N ALA A 541 -9.34 -30.66 2.09
CA ALA A 541 -10.13 -30.86 0.89
C ALA A 541 -11.55 -31.33 1.23
N GLY A 542 -12.53 -30.86 0.45
CA GLY A 542 -13.93 -31.21 0.64
C GLY A 542 -14.65 -30.41 1.73
N LYS A 543 -14.00 -29.40 2.32
CA LYS A 543 -14.62 -28.43 3.22
C LYS A 543 -14.84 -27.08 2.53
N MET A 544 -15.74 -26.28 3.10
CA MET A 544 -16.00 -24.90 2.68
C MET A 544 -15.48 -23.92 3.73
N TYR A 545 -14.79 -22.90 3.25
CA TYR A 545 -14.20 -21.86 4.08
C TYR A 545 -14.70 -20.49 3.64
N LYS A 546 -14.69 -19.54 4.58
CA LYS A 546 -14.90 -18.13 4.32
C LYS A 546 -13.68 -17.34 4.76
N LEU A 547 -13.19 -16.49 3.87
CA LEU A 547 -12.27 -15.40 4.17
C LEU A 547 -13.08 -14.11 4.22
N SER A 548 -12.96 -13.36 5.31
CA SER A 548 -13.50 -12.01 5.40
C SER A 548 -12.46 -11.03 5.93
N PHE A 549 -12.49 -9.80 5.44
CA PHE A 549 -11.64 -8.72 5.91
C PHE A 549 -12.30 -7.37 5.63
N TRP A 550 -11.94 -6.36 6.39
CA TRP A 550 -12.41 -5.00 6.21
C TRP A 550 -11.39 -4.20 5.41
N TYR A 551 -11.88 -3.33 4.52
CA TYR A 551 -11.02 -2.50 3.67
C TYR A 551 -11.60 -1.11 3.45
N LYS A 552 -10.71 -0.14 3.23
CA LYS A 552 -11.06 1.23 2.82
C LYS A 552 -9.93 1.86 1.99
N SER A 553 -10.25 2.97 1.34
CA SER A 553 -9.31 3.87 0.66
C SER A 553 -9.37 5.26 1.28
N HIS A 554 -8.53 6.18 0.79
CA HIS A 554 -8.56 7.58 1.22
C HIS A 554 -9.84 8.33 0.76
N GLY A 555 -10.47 7.92 -0.35
CA GLY A 555 -11.72 8.51 -0.85
C GLY A 555 -11.84 8.50 -2.37
N THR A 556 -12.86 9.21 -2.89
CA THR A 556 -13.31 9.11 -4.30
C THR A 556 -12.36 9.66 -5.36
N PHE A 557 -11.34 10.43 -4.98
CA PHE A 557 -10.39 11.03 -5.92
C PHE A 557 -9.13 10.18 -6.13
N TRP A 558 -8.91 9.17 -5.29
CA TRP A 558 -7.74 8.29 -5.33
C TRP A 558 -8.21 6.83 -5.31
N PRO A 559 -8.80 6.35 -6.43
CA PRO A 559 -9.27 4.98 -6.51
C PRO A 559 -8.10 4.00 -6.36
N GLU A 560 -8.22 3.08 -5.42
CA GLU A 560 -7.23 2.02 -5.20
C GLU A 560 -7.68 0.71 -5.86
N ASN A 561 -6.72 -0.16 -6.18
CA ASN A 561 -6.99 -1.50 -6.72
C ASN A 561 -6.25 -2.56 -5.90
N MET A 562 -6.97 -3.61 -5.50
CA MET A 562 -6.39 -4.71 -4.73
C MET A 562 -7.02 -6.04 -5.11
N SER A 563 -6.19 -7.06 -5.32
CA SER A 563 -6.62 -8.43 -5.53
C SER A 563 -6.27 -9.29 -4.33
N VAL A 564 -7.08 -10.33 -4.08
CA VAL A 564 -6.83 -11.32 -3.03
C VAL A 564 -6.59 -12.67 -3.67
N TYR A 565 -5.52 -13.34 -3.26
CA TYR A 565 -5.12 -14.63 -3.77
C TYR A 565 -4.93 -15.67 -2.66
N MET A 566 -4.93 -16.93 -3.06
CA MET A 566 -4.56 -18.08 -2.24
C MET A 566 -3.44 -18.87 -2.93
N GLY A 567 -2.47 -19.31 -2.12
CA GLY A 567 -1.30 -20.08 -2.55
C GLY A 567 -0.87 -21.13 -1.52
N ASN A 568 0.13 -21.93 -1.87
CA ASN A 568 0.66 -23.01 -1.02
C ASN A 568 2.05 -22.71 -0.43
N GLU A 569 2.64 -21.56 -0.77
CA GLU A 569 3.91 -21.07 -0.21
C GLU A 569 3.79 -19.59 0.18
N CYS A 570 4.66 -19.13 1.08
CA CYS A 570 4.65 -17.76 1.59
C CYS A 570 5.43 -16.80 0.67
N GLU A 571 5.07 -16.76 -0.61
CA GLU A 571 5.68 -15.91 -1.64
C GLU A 571 4.69 -15.60 -2.77
N SER A 572 4.83 -14.42 -3.39
CA SER A 572 3.90 -13.95 -4.43
C SER A 572 3.78 -14.92 -5.61
N THR A 573 4.88 -15.58 -6.00
CA THR A 573 4.89 -16.50 -7.15
C THR A 573 4.10 -17.79 -6.93
N ALA A 574 3.75 -18.11 -5.68
CA ALA A 574 2.90 -19.24 -5.32
C ALA A 574 1.41 -18.87 -5.19
N MET A 575 1.06 -17.59 -5.30
CA MET A 575 -0.31 -17.06 -5.16
C MET A 575 -1.15 -17.28 -6.43
N ASN A 576 -1.46 -18.53 -6.72
CA ASN A 576 -1.97 -18.95 -8.03
C ASN A 576 -3.51 -19.00 -8.15
N THR A 577 -4.26 -18.81 -7.06
CA THR A 577 -5.73 -18.83 -7.07
C THR A 577 -6.29 -17.47 -6.67
N GLN A 578 -6.84 -16.69 -7.61
CA GLN A 578 -7.52 -15.44 -7.28
C GLN A 578 -8.86 -15.73 -6.58
N LEU A 579 -9.06 -15.11 -5.42
CA LEU A 579 -10.26 -15.23 -4.59
C LEU A 579 -11.21 -14.05 -4.76
N ALA A 580 -10.66 -12.84 -4.90
CA ALA A 580 -11.42 -11.62 -5.17
C ALA A 580 -10.55 -10.62 -5.93
N ASP A 581 -11.22 -9.74 -6.69
CA ASP A 581 -10.59 -8.57 -7.30
C ASP A 581 -11.41 -7.33 -6.98
N LEU A 582 -10.80 -6.39 -6.27
CA LEU A 582 -11.42 -5.15 -5.80
C LEU A 582 -10.86 -3.98 -6.59
N THR A 583 -11.54 -3.64 -7.69
CA THR A 583 -11.17 -2.52 -8.57
C THR A 583 -11.91 -1.24 -8.17
N SER A 584 -11.27 -0.07 -8.35
CA SER A 584 -11.88 1.24 -8.10
C SER A 584 -12.41 1.41 -6.68
N ILE A 585 -11.62 1.01 -5.68
CA ILE A 585 -11.92 1.18 -4.27
C ILE A 585 -11.91 2.68 -3.94
N VAL A 586 -13.07 3.24 -3.65
CA VAL A 586 -13.29 4.68 -3.39
C VAL A 586 -13.95 4.97 -2.04
N ASN A 587 -14.24 3.92 -1.26
CA ASN A 587 -14.90 4.03 0.03
C ASN A 587 -13.93 4.54 1.10
N SER A 588 -14.27 5.66 1.73
CA SER A 588 -13.54 6.19 2.90
C SER A 588 -13.95 5.54 4.22
N ASN A 589 -15.13 4.92 4.25
CA ASN A 589 -15.59 4.09 5.37
C ASN A 589 -15.25 2.63 5.09
N TYR A 590 -14.96 1.86 6.13
CA TYR A 590 -14.71 0.43 6.01
C TYR A 590 -15.91 -0.29 5.40
N LEU A 591 -15.61 -1.11 4.39
CA LEU A 591 -16.50 -2.11 3.83
C LEU A 591 -15.90 -3.49 4.11
N GLN A 592 -16.75 -4.50 4.26
CA GLN A 592 -16.31 -5.87 4.43
C GLN A 592 -16.35 -6.58 3.09
N ASN A 593 -15.28 -7.30 2.76
CA ASN A 593 -15.29 -8.29 1.69
C ASN A 593 -15.43 -9.68 2.29
N GLU A 594 -16.22 -10.55 1.66
CA GLU A 594 -16.38 -11.95 2.04
C GLU A 594 -16.22 -12.84 0.80
N VAL A 595 -15.38 -13.88 0.92
CA VAL A 595 -15.15 -14.86 -0.14
C VAL A 595 -15.34 -16.27 0.39
N TYR A 596 -16.14 -17.07 -0.31
CA TYR A 596 -16.38 -18.48 -0.01
C TYR A 596 -15.61 -19.38 -0.97
N PHE A 597 -14.73 -20.22 -0.43
CA PHE A 597 -13.81 -21.03 -1.21
C PHE A 597 -13.67 -22.44 -0.65
N SER A 598 -13.14 -23.33 -1.49
CA SER A 598 -12.72 -24.69 -1.12
C SER A 598 -11.29 -24.91 -1.59
N VAL A 599 -10.63 -25.93 -1.04
CA VAL A 599 -9.25 -26.24 -1.41
C VAL A 599 -9.16 -27.57 -2.18
N PRO A 600 -8.28 -27.66 -3.20
CA PRO A 600 -8.17 -28.85 -4.04
C PRO A 600 -7.54 -30.04 -3.31
N ALA A 601 -6.72 -29.79 -2.28
CA ALA A 601 -6.05 -30.81 -1.48
C ALA A 601 -5.93 -30.35 -0.02
N THR A 602 -5.96 -31.31 0.91
CA THR A 602 -5.64 -31.04 2.31
C THR A 602 -4.19 -30.62 2.45
N GLY A 603 -3.93 -29.50 3.10
CA GLY A 603 -2.58 -28.99 3.30
C GLY A 603 -2.53 -27.56 3.80
N SER A 604 -1.35 -26.97 3.64
CA SER A 604 -0.97 -25.65 4.11
C SER A 604 -1.22 -24.61 3.03
N TYR A 605 -1.95 -23.55 3.37
CA TYR A 605 -2.32 -22.47 2.46
C TYR A 605 -2.00 -21.10 3.06
N TYR A 606 -1.82 -20.13 2.17
CA TYR A 606 -1.52 -18.74 2.46
C TYR A 606 -2.47 -17.84 1.68
N PHE A 607 -2.76 -16.66 2.21
CA PHE A 607 -3.61 -15.66 1.57
C PHE A 607 -2.80 -14.39 1.31
N GLY A 608 -2.81 -13.92 0.07
CA GLY A 608 -2.06 -12.73 -0.36
C GLY A 608 -2.99 -11.58 -0.73
N TRP A 609 -2.75 -10.40 -0.19
CA TRP A 609 -3.34 -9.14 -0.62
C TRP A 609 -2.34 -8.42 -1.52
N PHE A 610 -2.67 -8.34 -2.80
CA PHE A 610 -1.83 -7.72 -3.84
C PHE A 610 -2.38 -6.34 -4.18
N CYS A 611 -1.63 -5.30 -3.84
CA CYS A 611 -1.90 -3.93 -4.26
C CYS A 611 -1.30 -3.69 -5.65
N TYR A 612 -2.13 -3.25 -6.60
CA TYR A 612 -1.71 -2.94 -7.97
C TYR A 612 -2.27 -1.60 -8.46
N SER A 613 -2.55 -0.69 -7.53
CA SER A 613 -2.94 0.68 -7.82
C SER A 613 -1.94 1.43 -8.70
N GLU A 614 -2.45 2.39 -9.48
CA GLU A 614 -1.62 3.34 -10.22
C GLU A 614 -0.79 4.23 -9.28
N SER A 615 0.24 4.88 -9.80
CA SER A 615 1.05 5.82 -9.02
C SER A 615 0.22 6.95 -8.40
N ASN A 616 0.65 7.42 -7.22
CA ASN A 616 0.04 8.55 -6.51
C ASN A 616 -1.42 8.34 -6.03
N MET A 617 -1.86 7.10 -5.83
CA MET A 617 -3.10 6.77 -5.10
C MET A 617 -2.84 6.78 -3.58
N LEU A 618 -3.50 7.66 -2.83
CA LEU A 618 -3.03 8.03 -1.48
C LEU A 618 -2.82 6.85 -0.51
N GLN A 619 -3.81 5.96 -0.38
CA GLN A 619 -3.74 4.89 0.61
C GLN A 619 -4.86 3.85 0.41
N VAL A 620 -4.49 2.58 0.51
CA VAL A 620 -5.39 1.45 0.76
C VAL A 620 -5.11 0.86 2.14
N VAL A 621 -6.17 0.46 2.85
CA VAL A 621 -6.10 -0.09 4.21
C VAL A 621 -6.91 -1.37 4.28
N ILE A 622 -6.37 -2.39 4.94
CA ILE A 622 -7.09 -3.60 5.31
C ILE A 622 -6.96 -3.90 6.80
N ASP A 623 -7.98 -4.54 7.36
CA ASP A 623 -8.03 -4.85 8.78
C ASP A 623 -8.99 -6.01 9.08
N ASP A 624 -8.95 -6.51 10.32
CA ASP A 624 -9.90 -7.48 10.89
C ASP A 624 -10.12 -8.71 9.98
N ILE A 625 -9.02 -9.39 9.65
CA ILE A 625 -9.03 -10.59 8.81
C ILE A 625 -9.55 -11.77 9.62
N LEU A 626 -10.43 -12.56 9.02
CA LEU A 626 -11.01 -13.75 9.63
C LEU A 626 -11.16 -14.88 8.59
N ILE A 627 -10.66 -16.07 8.94
CA ILE A 627 -10.77 -17.29 8.13
C ILE A 627 -11.48 -18.36 8.95
N THR A 628 -12.63 -18.84 8.47
CA THR A 628 -13.50 -19.77 9.20
C THR A 628 -14.00 -20.92 8.32
N GLU A 629 -14.09 -22.12 8.88
CA GLU A 629 -14.83 -23.24 8.28
C GLU A 629 -16.34 -22.97 8.36
N GLN A 630 -17.05 -23.13 7.25
CA GLN A 630 -18.50 -22.95 7.20
C GLN A 630 -19.17 -24.27 7.59
N ILE A 631 -19.54 -24.41 8.88
CA ILE A 631 -20.11 -25.65 9.42
C ILE A 631 -21.63 -25.67 9.47
N SER A 632 -22.27 -24.50 9.51
CA SER A 632 -23.73 -24.37 9.52
C SER A 632 -24.28 -24.66 8.12
N PRO A 633 -25.40 -25.40 7.98
CA PRO A 633 -26.07 -25.58 6.69
C PRO A 633 -26.34 -24.23 6.00
N ASP A 634 -26.01 -24.12 4.72
CA ASP A 634 -26.23 -22.91 3.90
C ASP A 634 -26.36 -23.31 2.42
N ALA A 635 -27.48 -22.96 1.79
CA ALA A 635 -27.73 -23.20 0.37
C ALA A 635 -28.20 -21.93 -0.34
N GLY A 636 -27.30 -21.29 -1.07
CA GLY A 636 -27.56 -20.03 -1.74
C GLY A 636 -27.98 -20.18 -3.19
N LEU A 637 -28.98 -19.40 -3.58
CA LEU A 637 -29.43 -19.24 -4.96
C LEU A 637 -28.46 -18.33 -5.73
N ILE A 638 -28.04 -18.78 -6.91
CA ILE A 638 -27.03 -18.09 -7.73
C ILE A 638 -27.69 -17.36 -8.90
N SER A 639 -28.54 -18.06 -9.66
CA SER A 639 -29.19 -17.51 -10.84
C SER A 639 -30.50 -18.22 -11.15
N MET A 640 -31.37 -17.53 -11.89
CA MET A 640 -32.62 -18.05 -12.42
C MET A 640 -32.54 -18.03 -13.95
N ASN A 641 -32.91 -19.16 -14.57
CA ASN A 641 -32.97 -19.31 -16.02
C ASN A 641 -34.43 -19.44 -16.45
N ILE A 642 -34.95 -18.39 -17.08
CA ILE A 642 -36.29 -18.30 -17.67
C ILE A 642 -36.24 -17.27 -18.81
N PRO A 643 -37.05 -17.39 -19.89
CA PRO A 643 -37.12 -16.35 -20.92
C PRO A 643 -37.49 -14.99 -20.32
N GLU A 644 -36.72 -13.95 -20.63
CA GLU A 644 -36.99 -12.56 -20.27
C GLU A 644 -37.49 -11.78 -21.49
N ASN A 645 -38.50 -10.92 -21.32
CA ASN A 645 -39.03 -10.01 -22.35
C ASN A 645 -39.31 -10.69 -23.70
N ALA A 646 -40.06 -11.79 -23.66
CA ALA A 646 -40.32 -12.64 -24.81
C ALA A 646 -41.79 -12.57 -25.24
N CYS A 647 -42.10 -13.17 -26.39
CA CYS A 647 -43.44 -13.17 -26.95
C CYS A 647 -44.08 -14.54 -26.98
N ASP A 648 -45.41 -14.54 -26.90
CA ASP A 648 -46.26 -15.73 -26.90
C ASP A 648 -45.75 -16.80 -25.92
N LEU A 649 -45.28 -16.36 -24.74
CA LEU A 649 -44.88 -17.26 -23.67
C LEU A 649 -46.07 -18.15 -23.29
N GLY A 650 -45.77 -19.33 -22.76
CA GLY A 650 -46.77 -20.31 -22.40
C GLY A 650 -46.49 -20.91 -21.04
N LEU A 651 -46.21 -22.22 -21.04
CA LEU A 651 -45.74 -22.92 -19.86
C LEU A 651 -44.20 -22.93 -19.90
N GLU A 652 -43.60 -22.05 -19.12
CA GLU A 652 -42.15 -21.88 -19.07
C GLU A 652 -41.55 -22.64 -17.88
N ASN A 653 -40.46 -23.35 -18.11
CA ASN A 653 -39.72 -24.00 -17.02
C ASN A 653 -38.87 -22.96 -16.28
N ILE A 654 -38.92 -23.00 -14.95
CA ILE A 654 -38.03 -22.20 -14.09
C ILE A 654 -36.81 -23.06 -13.75
N GLY A 655 -35.66 -22.70 -14.31
CA GLY A 655 -34.35 -23.25 -13.95
C GLY A 655 -33.67 -22.41 -12.87
N ILE A 656 -32.95 -23.05 -11.95
CA ILE A 656 -32.25 -22.41 -10.83
C ILE A 656 -30.88 -23.04 -10.67
N GLN A 657 -29.84 -22.21 -10.57
CA GLN A 657 -28.54 -22.66 -10.10
C GLN A 657 -28.42 -22.39 -8.60
N ILE A 658 -28.10 -23.43 -7.84
CA ILE A 658 -27.90 -23.37 -6.38
C ILE A 658 -26.50 -23.85 -6.01
N ARG A 659 -25.93 -23.32 -4.93
CA ARG A 659 -24.62 -23.74 -4.40
C ARG A 659 -24.71 -24.13 -2.93
N ASN A 660 -24.01 -25.20 -2.54
CA ASN A 660 -23.81 -25.54 -1.13
C ASN A 660 -22.64 -24.74 -0.54
N TYR A 661 -22.92 -23.86 0.44
CA TYR A 661 -21.91 -23.01 1.08
C TYR A 661 -21.33 -23.59 2.37
N CYS A 662 -21.78 -24.75 2.82
CA CYS A 662 -21.28 -25.39 4.04
C CYS A 662 -20.36 -26.59 3.77
N SER A 663 -19.66 -27.03 4.81
CA SER A 663 -18.69 -28.13 4.79
C SER A 663 -19.33 -29.52 4.90
N SER A 664 -20.66 -29.59 4.94
CA SER A 664 -21.42 -30.84 4.96
C SER A 664 -22.22 -31.01 3.66
N PRO A 665 -22.37 -32.23 3.12
CA PRO A 665 -23.31 -32.47 2.04
C PRO A 665 -24.74 -32.11 2.45
N ILE A 666 -25.45 -31.37 1.60
CA ILE A 666 -26.86 -31.00 1.80
C ILE A 666 -27.76 -31.78 0.83
N SER A 667 -28.99 -32.06 1.22
CA SER A 667 -29.97 -32.78 0.37
C SER A 667 -31.39 -32.53 0.88
N ASN A 668 -32.39 -32.91 0.08
CA ASN A 668 -33.81 -32.72 0.39
C ASN A 668 -34.14 -31.24 0.64
N ILE A 669 -33.62 -30.36 -0.21
CA ILE A 669 -33.74 -28.90 -0.07
C ILE A 669 -35.13 -28.47 -0.58
N PRO A 670 -36.02 -27.96 0.28
CA PRO A 670 -37.31 -27.43 -0.15
C PRO A 670 -37.11 -26.18 -1.01
N MET A 671 -37.71 -26.21 -2.20
CA MET A 671 -37.70 -25.10 -3.14
C MET A 671 -39.14 -24.64 -3.37
N SER A 672 -39.36 -23.34 -3.55
CA SER A 672 -40.66 -22.85 -3.97
C SER A 672 -40.55 -21.64 -4.86
N TYR A 673 -41.57 -21.40 -5.69
CA TYR A 673 -41.70 -20.15 -6.44
C TYR A 673 -43.11 -19.58 -6.35
N SER A 674 -43.23 -18.28 -6.57
CA SER A 674 -44.51 -17.58 -6.72
C SER A 674 -44.49 -16.70 -7.97
N ILE A 675 -45.67 -16.51 -8.56
CA ILE A 675 -45.91 -15.60 -9.68
C ILE A 675 -46.84 -14.49 -9.18
N ASN A 676 -46.43 -13.24 -9.33
CA ASN A 676 -47.18 -12.04 -8.92
C ASN A 676 -47.64 -12.09 -7.44
N GLY A 677 -46.83 -12.67 -6.56
CA GLY A 677 -47.16 -12.86 -5.14
C GLY A 677 -48.30 -13.84 -4.87
N GLY A 678 -48.66 -14.68 -5.85
CA GLY A 678 -49.67 -15.73 -5.73
C GLY A 678 -49.24 -16.91 -4.84
N SER A 679 -50.02 -17.99 -4.88
CA SER A 679 -49.74 -19.21 -4.12
C SER A 679 -48.38 -19.82 -4.47
N LEU A 680 -47.65 -20.27 -3.45
CA LEU A 680 -46.37 -20.95 -3.63
C LEU A 680 -46.55 -22.31 -4.32
N ILE A 681 -45.79 -22.52 -5.38
CA ILE A 681 -45.57 -23.83 -6.00
C ILE A 681 -44.33 -24.43 -5.36
N ASN A 682 -44.47 -25.60 -4.74
CA ASN A 682 -43.40 -26.24 -3.97
C ASN A 682 -42.79 -27.41 -4.74
N ASP A 683 -41.50 -27.60 -4.58
CA ASP A 683 -40.72 -28.72 -5.09
C ASP A 683 -39.57 -29.03 -4.13
N VAL A 684 -38.76 -30.05 -4.43
CA VAL A 684 -37.65 -30.46 -3.58
C VAL A 684 -36.44 -30.95 -4.39
N ILE A 685 -35.26 -30.45 -4.05
CA ILE A 685 -34.01 -31.02 -4.55
C ILE A 685 -33.67 -32.25 -3.71
N ALA A 686 -34.04 -33.43 -4.21
CA ALA A 686 -33.74 -34.71 -3.53
C ALA A 686 -32.27 -35.15 -3.65
N THR A 687 -31.54 -34.62 -4.65
CA THR A 687 -30.13 -34.93 -4.88
C THR A 687 -29.24 -34.37 -3.77
N THR A 688 -28.16 -35.08 -3.45
CA THR A 688 -27.11 -34.58 -2.54
C THR A 688 -26.17 -33.63 -3.27
N ILE A 689 -25.98 -32.43 -2.72
CA ILE A 689 -25.03 -31.42 -3.19
C ILE A 689 -23.85 -31.40 -2.22
N ASN A 690 -22.67 -31.78 -2.69
CA ASN A 690 -21.45 -31.79 -1.89
C ASN A 690 -20.97 -30.36 -1.56
N PRO A 691 -20.14 -30.17 -0.52
CA PRO A 691 -19.58 -28.87 -0.16
C PRO A 691 -19.00 -28.11 -1.36
N GLY A 692 -19.42 -26.86 -1.54
CA GLY A 692 -18.97 -25.97 -2.61
C GLY A 692 -19.53 -26.26 -4.00
N ALA A 693 -20.21 -27.39 -4.21
CA ALA A 693 -20.72 -27.78 -5.52
C ALA A 693 -21.94 -26.94 -5.94
N PHE A 694 -22.05 -26.71 -7.24
CA PHE A 694 -23.22 -26.14 -7.90
C PHE A 694 -24.16 -27.26 -8.34
N TYR A 695 -25.46 -26.96 -8.39
CA TYR A 695 -26.48 -27.84 -8.94
C TYR A 695 -27.50 -27.03 -9.73
N ASP A 696 -27.80 -27.48 -10.95
CA ASP A 696 -28.85 -26.89 -11.78
C ASP A 696 -30.17 -27.66 -11.55
N PHE A 697 -31.14 -26.97 -10.96
CA PHE A 697 -32.45 -27.48 -10.62
C PHE A 697 -33.50 -26.92 -11.60
N ASN A 698 -34.48 -27.74 -11.98
CA ASN A 698 -35.65 -27.28 -12.72
C ASN A 698 -36.91 -27.66 -11.94
N PHE A 699 -37.82 -26.70 -11.77
CA PHE A 699 -39.12 -26.98 -11.17
C PHE A 699 -39.93 -27.97 -12.03
N SER A 700 -40.54 -28.96 -11.39
CA SER A 700 -41.37 -29.98 -12.06
C SER A 700 -42.69 -29.43 -12.60
N VAL A 701 -43.17 -28.32 -12.06
CA VAL A 701 -44.35 -27.60 -12.52
C VAL A 701 -43.87 -26.30 -13.22
N PRO A 702 -44.17 -26.12 -14.53
CA PRO A 702 -43.81 -24.89 -15.22
C PRO A 702 -44.65 -23.70 -14.77
N ALA A 703 -44.09 -22.50 -14.89
CA ALA A 703 -44.79 -21.24 -14.71
C ALA A 703 -45.70 -20.96 -15.92
N ASN A 704 -46.97 -20.66 -15.67
CA ASN A 704 -47.87 -20.21 -16.73
C ASN A 704 -47.75 -18.70 -16.92
N LEU A 705 -47.07 -18.30 -17.99
CA LEU A 705 -46.83 -16.92 -18.39
C LEU A 705 -47.64 -16.54 -19.63
N SER A 706 -48.71 -17.28 -19.94
CA SER A 706 -49.42 -17.17 -21.22
C SER A 706 -50.30 -15.95 -21.41
N ALA A 707 -50.57 -15.18 -20.36
CA ALA A 707 -51.30 -13.93 -20.51
C ALA A 707 -50.28 -12.83 -20.85
N GLU A 708 -50.69 -11.89 -21.68
CA GLU A 708 -49.89 -10.71 -21.95
C GLU A 708 -49.71 -9.88 -20.66
N GLY A 709 -48.50 -9.37 -20.45
CA GLY A 709 -48.18 -8.47 -19.35
C GLY A 709 -46.96 -8.88 -18.52
N LEU A 710 -46.79 -8.16 -17.41
CA LEU A 710 -45.65 -8.29 -16.51
C LEU A 710 -45.89 -9.35 -15.42
N TYR A 711 -44.91 -10.24 -15.27
CA TYR A 711 -44.85 -11.28 -14.25
C TYR A 711 -43.66 -11.05 -13.33
N ASN A 712 -43.93 -10.86 -12.04
CA ASN A 712 -42.92 -10.89 -10.99
C ASN A 712 -42.79 -12.32 -10.48
N ILE A 713 -41.62 -12.92 -10.67
CA ILE A 713 -41.33 -14.30 -10.26
C ILE A 713 -40.34 -14.25 -9.11
N LYS A 714 -40.72 -14.82 -7.97
CA LYS A 714 -39.85 -14.98 -6.81
C LYS A 714 -39.62 -16.45 -6.53
N VAL A 715 -38.37 -16.82 -6.29
CA VAL A 715 -37.95 -18.19 -5.94
C VAL A 715 -37.32 -18.17 -4.56
N TYR A 716 -37.62 -19.18 -3.77
CA TYR A 716 -37.18 -19.34 -2.39
C TYR A 716 -36.48 -20.70 -2.21
N CYS A 717 -35.31 -20.66 -1.59
CA CYS A 717 -34.67 -21.80 -0.92
C CYS A 717 -35.14 -21.83 0.53
N SER A 718 -35.37 -23.01 1.09
CA SER A 718 -35.76 -23.15 2.50
C SER A 718 -35.08 -24.33 3.17
N LEU A 719 -33.76 -24.42 3.03
CA LEU A 719 -32.94 -25.45 3.65
C LEU A 719 -33.11 -25.42 5.19
N PRO A 720 -33.52 -26.51 5.85
CA PRO A 720 -33.62 -26.53 7.30
C PRO A 720 -32.27 -26.33 7.99
N GLY A 721 -32.22 -25.39 8.94
CA GLY A 721 -30.99 -25.05 9.66
C GLY A 721 -30.13 -24.01 8.97
N ASP A 722 -30.53 -23.54 7.79
CA ASP A 722 -29.97 -22.34 7.18
C ASP A 722 -30.36 -21.12 7.99
N THR A 723 -29.35 -20.32 8.35
CA THR A 723 -29.51 -19.09 9.15
C THR A 723 -29.15 -17.84 8.36
N LEU A 724 -28.59 -17.99 7.15
CA LEU A 724 -28.09 -16.88 6.34
C LEU A 724 -29.09 -16.59 5.21
N HIS A 725 -30.14 -15.83 5.50
CA HIS A 725 -31.25 -15.64 4.56
C HIS A 725 -31.00 -14.69 3.39
N VAL A 726 -29.79 -14.13 3.25
CA VAL A 726 -29.49 -13.14 2.21
C VAL A 726 -29.42 -13.74 0.80
N ASN A 727 -29.10 -15.04 0.71
CA ASN A 727 -28.95 -15.79 -0.54
C ASN A 727 -30.12 -16.77 -0.78
N ASP A 728 -31.16 -16.74 0.05
CA ASP A 728 -32.30 -17.66 0.00
C ASP A 728 -33.35 -17.29 -1.04
N THR A 729 -33.31 -16.07 -1.60
CA THR A 729 -34.38 -15.55 -2.47
C THR A 729 -33.81 -14.90 -3.73
N LEU A 730 -34.37 -15.28 -4.88
CA LEU A 730 -34.18 -14.58 -6.16
C LEU A 730 -35.50 -14.01 -6.65
N GLU A 731 -35.44 -12.87 -7.32
CA GLU A 731 -36.60 -12.19 -7.89
C GLU A 731 -36.25 -11.66 -9.29
N ILE A 732 -37.13 -11.93 -10.25
CA ILE A 732 -37.01 -11.44 -11.63
C ILE A 732 -38.37 -10.98 -12.15
N ASN A 733 -38.34 -10.04 -13.09
CA ASN A 733 -39.52 -9.60 -13.81
C ASN A 733 -39.45 -10.13 -15.24
N VAL A 734 -40.50 -10.83 -15.68
CA VAL A 734 -40.64 -11.36 -17.03
C VAL A 734 -41.84 -10.69 -17.68
N TYR A 735 -41.65 -10.04 -18.82
CA TYR A 735 -42.73 -9.49 -19.60
C TYR A 735 -43.08 -10.43 -20.76
N ASN A 736 -44.36 -10.78 -20.91
CA ASN A 736 -44.87 -11.53 -22.05
C ASN A 736 -45.65 -10.60 -22.99
N ASN A 737 -45.24 -10.60 -24.25
CA ASN A 737 -45.91 -9.87 -25.34
C ASN A 737 -46.72 -10.81 -26.21
N HIS A 738 -47.84 -10.35 -26.79
CA HIS A 738 -48.45 -11.07 -27.90
C HIS A 738 -47.75 -10.73 -29.21
N SER A 739 -47.57 -11.72 -30.08
CA SER A 739 -47.03 -11.45 -31.41
C SER A 739 -48.03 -10.74 -32.32
N GLY A 740 -47.53 -9.76 -33.08
CA GLY A 740 -48.26 -9.18 -34.19
C GLY A 740 -48.41 -10.19 -35.34
N ASN A 741 -49.48 -10.06 -36.11
CA ASN A 741 -49.75 -10.89 -37.30
C ASN A 741 -50.02 -9.99 -38.51
N ALA A 742 -49.60 -10.42 -39.71
CA ALA A 742 -49.99 -9.71 -40.93
C ALA A 742 -51.50 -9.88 -41.21
N PRO A 743 -52.25 -8.83 -41.61
CA PRO A 743 -51.78 -7.45 -41.80
C PRO A 743 -51.53 -6.74 -40.46
N TYR A 744 -50.40 -6.03 -40.39
CA TYR A 744 -50.00 -5.22 -39.24
C TYR A 744 -49.64 -3.82 -39.70
N SER A 745 -49.94 -2.83 -38.87
CA SER A 745 -49.62 -1.42 -39.11
C SER A 745 -49.15 -0.75 -37.82
N MET A 746 -48.13 0.11 -37.93
CA MET A 746 -47.67 0.99 -36.87
C MET A 746 -47.53 2.41 -37.44
N GLU A 747 -48.36 3.33 -36.95
CA GLU A 747 -48.38 4.75 -37.35
C GLU A 747 -47.78 5.66 -36.25
N PHE A 748 -47.31 5.07 -35.14
CA PHE A 748 -46.75 5.77 -33.97
C PHE A 748 -47.70 6.79 -33.31
N GLU A 749 -49.00 6.63 -33.53
CA GLU A 749 -50.01 7.53 -33.02
C GLU A 749 -50.32 7.25 -31.55
N THR A 750 -50.95 8.22 -30.88
CA THR A 750 -51.30 8.08 -29.45
C THR A 750 -52.22 6.90 -29.12
N SER A 751 -52.91 6.34 -30.14
CA SER A 751 -53.73 5.14 -30.02
C SER A 751 -52.96 3.83 -30.24
N ASP A 752 -51.74 3.90 -30.78
CA ASP A 752 -50.91 2.75 -31.08
C ASP A 752 -50.13 2.32 -29.83
N ASP A 753 -49.99 1.01 -29.65
CA ASP A 753 -49.14 0.45 -28.61
C ASP A 753 -47.76 0.15 -29.17
N PHE A 754 -46.82 1.09 -28.99
CA PHE A 754 -45.41 0.91 -29.33
C PHE A 754 -44.55 0.56 -28.11
N SER A 755 -45.15 0.19 -26.98
CA SER A 755 -44.41 -0.08 -25.73
C SER A 755 -43.49 -1.31 -25.83
N SER A 756 -43.77 -2.20 -26.77
CA SER A 756 -42.98 -3.40 -27.09
C SER A 756 -41.88 -3.17 -28.13
N TRP A 757 -41.73 -1.95 -28.63
CA TRP A 757 -40.65 -1.58 -29.55
C TRP A 757 -39.38 -1.24 -28.76
N LEU A 758 -38.23 -1.66 -29.28
CA LEU A 758 -36.94 -1.48 -28.62
C LEU A 758 -36.11 -0.44 -29.36
N ILE A 759 -35.55 0.50 -28.62
CA ILE A 759 -34.57 1.47 -29.12
C ILE A 759 -33.21 1.06 -28.57
N ILE A 760 -32.25 0.77 -29.45
CA ILE A 760 -30.88 0.41 -29.09
C ILE A 760 -29.95 1.54 -29.50
N ASN A 761 -29.41 2.23 -28.51
CA ASN A 761 -28.30 3.17 -28.68
C ASN A 761 -26.98 2.38 -28.60
N ASN A 762 -26.41 2.02 -29.75
CA ASN A 762 -25.27 1.11 -29.80
C ASN A 762 -23.94 1.83 -29.52
N ASN A 763 -23.82 3.07 -29.98
CA ASN A 763 -22.60 3.86 -29.83
C ASN A 763 -22.53 4.56 -28.45
N ASN A 764 -23.59 4.45 -27.62
CA ASN A 764 -23.75 5.06 -26.30
C ASN A 764 -23.56 6.58 -26.29
N ASP A 765 -23.98 7.27 -27.34
CA ASP A 765 -24.01 8.73 -27.37
C ASP A 765 -25.34 9.31 -26.81
N PHE A 766 -25.60 10.61 -26.94
CA PHE A 766 -26.83 11.23 -26.44
C PHE A 766 -27.98 11.28 -27.47
N TYR A 767 -27.77 10.79 -28.70
CA TYR A 767 -28.68 10.89 -29.83
C TYR A 767 -29.12 9.51 -30.29
N THR A 768 -30.41 9.23 -30.22
CA THR A 768 -30.98 7.97 -30.70
C THR A 768 -32.38 8.23 -31.25
N TRP A 769 -32.98 7.21 -31.84
CA TRP A 769 -34.38 7.21 -32.21
C TRP A 769 -35.27 7.65 -31.05
N HIS A 770 -36.27 8.48 -31.30
CA HIS A 770 -37.33 8.80 -30.35
C HIS A 770 -38.61 9.23 -31.06
N LEU A 771 -39.72 9.24 -30.33
CA LEU A 771 -41.00 9.68 -30.85
C LEU A 771 -41.01 11.20 -31.01
N ASP A 772 -41.28 11.68 -32.22
CA ASP A 772 -41.63 13.07 -32.50
C ASP A 772 -43.14 13.18 -32.71
N THR A 773 -43.75 14.25 -32.19
CA THR A 773 -45.21 14.46 -32.25
C THR A 773 -45.59 15.65 -33.13
N SER A 774 -44.80 15.98 -34.15
CA SER A 774 -45.03 17.16 -35.00
C SER A 774 -44.82 16.92 -36.48
N PHE A 775 -44.05 15.90 -36.86
CA PHE A 775 -43.56 15.71 -38.22
C PHE A 775 -43.96 14.38 -38.88
N GLY A 776 -45.04 13.75 -38.39
CA GLY A 776 -45.63 12.56 -39.01
C GLY A 776 -46.08 12.77 -40.46
N ASN A 777 -46.29 11.66 -41.17
CA ASN A 777 -46.68 11.61 -42.58
C ASN A 777 -48.20 11.67 -42.75
N THR A 778 -48.90 10.58 -42.39
CA THR A 778 -50.37 10.49 -42.48
C THR A 778 -51.05 11.17 -41.30
N HIS A 779 -50.44 11.04 -40.13
CA HIS A 779 -50.86 11.64 -38.87
C HIS A 779 -49.72 12.45 -38.25
N GLN A 780 -49.80 12.80 -36.97
CA GLN A 780 -48.96 13.84 -36.38
C GLN A 780 -47.62 13.31 -35.88
N ASN A 781 -47.56 12.04 -35.48
CA ASN A 781 -46.41 11.44 -34.84
C ASN A 781 -45.55 10.64 -35.84
N CYS A 782 -44.27 10.47 -35.52
CA CYS A 782 -43.35 9.58 -36.23
C CYS A 782 -42.13 9.26 -35.36
N MET A 783 -41.29 8.35 -35.82
CA MET A 783 -39.97 8.13 -35.21
C MET A 783 -38.93 9.00 -35.90
N ILE A 784 -38.16 9.75 -35.11
CA ILE A 784 -37.08 10.61 -35.58
C ILE A 784 -35.73 10.12 -35.04
N TYR A 785 -34.71 10.16 -35.90
CA TYR A 785 -33.32 10.17 -35.50
C TYR A 785 -32.79 11.60 -35.67
N GLU A 786 -32.40 12.24 -34.57
CA GLU A 786 -32.02 13.66 -34.55
C GLU A 786 -30.53 13.90 -34.85
N TYR A 787 -30.27 15.09 -35.39
CA TYR A 787 -28.95 15.63 -35.67
C TYR A 787 -27.98 15.54 -34.49
N ASN A 788 -26.86 14.84 -34.70
CA ASN A 788 -25.74 14.76 -33.76
C ASN A 788 -24.62 15.76 -34.10
N TYR A 789 -24.41 16.77 -33.23
CA TYR A 789 -23.34 17.78 -33.41
C TYR A 789 -21.93 17.34 -32.97
N GLN A 790 -21.78 16.14 -32.40
CA GLN A 790 -20.53 15.68 -31.78
C GLN A 790 -19.56 15.02 -32.77
N ASN A 791 -19.87 15.01 -34.07
CA ASN A 791 -19.05 14.39 -35.12
C ASN A 791 -18.79 12.89 -34.87
N ILE A 792 -19.83 12.20 -34.38
CA ILE A 792 -19.91 10.75 -34.20
C ILE A 792 -20.88 10.22 -35.27
N PRO A 793 -20.56 9.13 -35.99
CA PRO A 793 -21.49 8.52 -36.93
C PRO A 793 -22.68 7.88 -36.20
N ALA A 794 -23.85 7.88 -36.84
CA ALA A 794 -25.02 7.18 -36.31
C ALA A 794 -24.79 5.67 -36.34
N ASP A 795 -25.27 4.94 -35.33
CA ASP A 795 -25.20 3.47 -35.30
C ASP A 795 -26.34 2.83 -34.51
N ASP A 796 -27.52 3.44 -34.53
CA ASP A 796 -28.59 3.11 -33.59
C ASP A 796 -29.81 2.53 -34.28
N TRP A 797 -30.55 1.74 -33.51
CA TRP A 797 -31.60 0.90 -34.02
C TRP A 797 -32.93 1.22 -33.35
N ILE A 798 -34.00 1.13 -34.14
CA ILE A 798 -35.33 0.86 -33.61
C ILE A 798 -35.78 -0.51 -34.12
N ILE A 799 -36.25 -1.36 -33.21
CA ILE A 799 -36.66 -2.74 -33.46
C ILE A 799 -38.13 -2.89 -33.11
N SER A 800 -38.90 -3.49 -34.03
CA SER A 800 -40.32 -3.75 -33.85
C SER A 800 -40.61 -4.68 -32.68
N GLU A 801 -41.88 -4.75 -32.29
CA GLU A 801 -42.38 -5.92 -31.58
C GLU A 801 -42.19 -7.22 -32.41
N CYS A 802 -42.37 -8.36 -31.76
CA CYS A 802 -42.31 -9.67 -32.40
C CYS A 802 -43.49 -9.90 -33.35
N MET A 803 -43.20 -10.46 -34.51
CA MET A 803 -44.16 -10.76 -35.56
C MET A 803 -44.16 -12.25 -35.87
N SER A 804 -45.35 -12.85 -35.90
CA SER A 804 -45.52 -14.24 -36.34
C SER A 804 -45.50 -14.31 -37.87
N ILE A 805 -44.47 -14.94 -38.42
CA ILE A 805 -44.26 -15.07 -39.87
C ILE A 805 -44.19 -16.55 -40.25
N GLU A 806 -45.00 -16.96 -41.23
CA GLU A 806 -45.05 -18.35 -41.69
C GLU A 806 -44.12 -18.58 -42.88
N SER A 807 -43.38 -19.70 -42.86
CA SER A 807 -42.61 -20.13 -44.03
C SER A 807 -43.53 -20.54 -45.18
N GLY A 808 -43.08 -20.28 -46.42
CA GLY A 808 -43.83 -20.59 -47.63
C GLY A 808 -44.82 -19.51 -48.08
N LYS A 809 -45.01 -18.45 -47.28
CA LYS A 809 -45.74 -17.23 -47.66
C LYS A 809 -44.77 -16.12 -48.07
N THR A 810 -45.26 -15.17 -48.88
CA THR A 810 -44.54 -13.95 -49.23
C THR A 810 -45.17 -12.77 -48.51
N TYR A 811 -44.33 -11.95 -47.90
CA TYR A 811 -44.74 -10.77 -47.16
C TYR A 811 -44.17 -9.53 -47.83
N LYS A 812 -44.91 -8.43 -47.74
CA LYS A 812 -44.48 -7.09 -48.11
C LYS A 812 -44.39 -6.25 -46.83
N LEU A 813 -43.19 -5.76 -46.53
CA LEU A 813 -42.97 -4.68 -45.57
C LEU A 813 -42.90 -3.35 -46.33
N SER A 814 -43.68 -2.37 -45.89
CA SER A 814 -43.78 -1.03 -46.45
C SER A 814 -43.62 -0.02 -45.33
N PHE A 815 -42.87 1.06 -45.55
CA PHE A 815 -42.68 2.12 -44.55
C PHE A 815 -42.34 3.43 -45.25
N ALA A 816 -42.72 4.56 -44.65
CA ALA A 816 -42.44 5.89 -45.17
C ALA A 816 -41.19 6.47 -44.50
N THR A 817 -40.32 7.09 -45.29
CA THR A 817 -39.16 7.83 -44.76
C THR A 817 -39.04 9.19 -45.41
N LYS A 818 -38.50 10.17 -44.68
CA LYS A 818 -38.01 11.44 -45.23
C LYS A 818 -36.78 11.88 -44.47
N ILE A 819 -36.02 12.79 -45.07
CA ILE A 819 -34.95 13.51 -44.40
C ILE A 819 -35.30 14.99 -44.29
N GLU A 820 -34.60 15.71 -43.42
CA GLU A 820 -34.86 17.14 -43.23
C GLU A 820 -34.24 18.02 -44.33
N SER A 821 -33.11 17.62 -44.92
CA SER A 821 -32.45 18.39 -45.99
C SER A 821 -31.51 17.56 -46.85
N ASN A 822 -31.69 17.61 -48.18
CA ASN A 822 -30.85 16.89 -49.16
C ASN A 822 -29.38 17.34 -49.23
N GLN A 823 -29.01 18.39 -48.47
CA GLN A 823 -27.61 18.77 -48.27
C GLN A 823 -26.88 17.80 -47.34
N TRP A 824 -27.60 17.10 -46.46
CA TRP A 824 -27.08 16.13 -45.49
C TRP A 824 -27.82 14.80 -45.66
N PRO A 825 -27.43 13.98 -46.63
CA PRO A 825 -28.10 12.71 -46.90
C PRO A 825 -27.98 11.74 -45.72
N GLU A 826 -29.08 11.05 -45.41
CA GLU A 826 -29.12 10.03 -44.34
C GLU A 826 -29.00 8.61 -44.91
N ASN A 827 -28.62 7.64 -44.08
CA ASN A 827 -28.53 6.24 -44.46
C ASN A 827 -29.39 5.37 -43.53
N LEU A 828 -30.22 4.49 -44.11
CA LEU A 828 -31.11 3.61 -43.36
C LEU A 828 -31.07 2.17 -43.90
N ALA A 829 -30.84 1.20 -43.04
CA ALA A 829 -30.91 -0.22 -43.39
C ALA A 829 -32.03 -0.91 -42.61
N VAL A 830 -32.77 -1.79 -43.28
CA VAL A 830 -33.85 -2.58 -42.69
C VAL A 830 -33.45 -4.04 -42.65
N HIS A 831 -33.49 -4.62 -41.46
CA HIS A 831 -33.13 -6.00 -41.19
C HIS A 831 -34.31 -6.80 -40.64
N ILE A 832 -34.22 -8.12 -40.75
CA ILE A 832 -35.08 -9.07 -40.06
C ILE A 832 -34.22 -10.02 -39.22
N GLY A 833 -34.69 -10.36 -38.03
CA GLY A 833 -34.00 -11.22 -37.07
C GLY A 833 -34.94 -12.08 -36.24
N THR A 834 -34.40 -13.07 -35.54
CA THR A 834 -35.18 -13.96 -34.64
C THR A 834 -35.05 -13.58 -33.17
N THR A 835 -34.18 -12.63 -32.83
CA THR A 835 -34.07 -12.02 -31.50
C THR A 835 -34.00 -10.49 -31.64
N PRO A 836 -34.53 -9.72 -30.69
CA PRO A 836 -34.59 -8.26 -30.76
C PRO A 836 -33.27 -7.61 -30.29
N ASP A 837 -32.14 -8.07 -30.81
CA ASP A 837 -30.81 -7.54 -30.53
C ASP A 837 -29.98 -7.43 -31.82
N ILE A 838 -28.90 -6.66 -31.79
CA ILE A 838 -28.08 -6.37 -32.98
C ILE A 838 -27.50 -7.67 -33.60
N ALA A 839 -27.11 -8.65 -32.79
CA ALA A 839 -26.59 -9.92 -33.30
C ALA A 839 -27.69 -10.79 -33.93
N GLY A 840 -28.92 -10.67 -33.42
CA GLY A 840 -30.15 -11.26 -33.96
C GLY A 840 -30.57 -10.69 -35.31
N MET A 841 -30.35 -9.40 -35.55
CA MET A 841 -30.69 -8.64 -36.78
C MET A 841 -29.73 -8.90 -37.95
N ASN A 842 -29.47 -10.16 -38.25
CA ASN A 842 -28.40 -10.57 -39.17
C ASN A 842 -28.81 -10.69 -40.65
N THR A 843 -30.10 -10.51 -40.98
CA THR A 843 -30.60 -10.63 -42.36
C THR A 843 -31.04 -9.27 -42.88
N LEU A 844 -30.25 -8.68 -43.77
CA LEU A 844 -30.61 -7.43 -44.46
C LEU A 844 -31.77 -7.66 -45.44
N LEU A 845 -32.85 -6.91 -45.29
CA LEU A 845 -33.99 -6.89 -46.21
C LEU A 845 -33.84 -5.80 -47.27
N LEU A 846 -33.51 -4.58 -46.85
CA LEU A 846 -33.43 -3.41 -47.71
C LEU A 846 -32.37 -2.45 -47.18
N ASP A 847 -31.59 -1.87 -48.08
CA ASP A 847 -30.61 -0.84 -47.76
C ASP A 847 -30.90 0.43 -48.56
N LEU A 848 -30.97 1.56 -47.85
CA LEU A 848 -31.28 2.89 -48.38
C LEU A 848 -30.13 3.86 -48.07
N PRO A 849 -29.00 3.78 -48.80
CA PRO A 849 -27.91 4.71 -48.63
C PRO A 849 -28.23 6.05 -49.32
N GLN A 850 -27.75 7.15 -48.73
CA GLN A 850 -27.81 8.50 -49.29
C GLN A 850 -29.23 8.96 -49.65
N LEU A 851 -30.17 8.77 -48.72
CA LEU A 851 -31.52 9.32 -48.81
C LEU A 851 -31.46 10.83 -49.02
N THR A 852 -32.22 11.34 -49.99
CA THR A 852 -32.26 12.78 -50.34
C THR A 852 -33.69 13.33 -50.43
N ASN A 853 -34.69 12.51 -50.15
CA ASN A 853 -36.09 12.86 -50.23
C ASN A 853 -36.51 13.70 -49.00
N MET A 854 -36.82 14.97 -49.23
CA MET A 854 -37.30 15.89 -48.18
C MET A 854 -38.82 15.79 -47.92
N THR A 855 -39.49 14.88 -48.62
CA THR A 855 -40.89 14.51 -48.42
C THR A 855 -40.98 13.02 -48.18
N TYR A 856 -41.99 12.57 -47.44
CA TYR A 856 -42.17 11.14 -47.18
C TYR A 856 -42.32 10.35 -48.48
N GLU A 857 -41.49 9.33 -48.63
CA GLU A 857 -41.53 8.35 -49.71
C GLU A 857 -41.63 6.95 -49.11
N PHE A 858 -42.51 6.14 -49.69
CA PHE A 858 -42.68 4.75 -49.28
C PHE A 858 -41.60 3.87 -49.91
N SER A 859 -40.98 3.05 -49.06
CA SER A 859 -40.10 1.97 -49.47
C SER A 859 -40.81 0.64 -49.26
N ASP A 860 -40.77 -0.22 -50.29
CA ASP A 860 -41.37 -1.56 -50.27
C ASP A 860 -40.27 -2.62 -50.34
N VAL A 861 -40.37 -3.63 -49.48
CA VAL A 861 -39.53 -4.84 -49.56
C VAL A 861 -40.37 -6.11 -49.45
N TYR A 862 -40.11 -7.05 -50.35
CA TYR A 862 -40.77 -8.34 -50.40
C TYR A 862 -39.83 -9.43 -49.91
N PHE A 863 -40.28 -10.27 -48.98
CA PHE A 863 -39.44 -11.30 -48.38
C PHE A 863 -40.22 -12.57 -48.06
N THR A 864 -39.46 -13.64 -47.81
CA THR A 864 -39.93 -14.94 -47.32
C THR A 864 -39.02 -15.38 -46.19
N VAL A 865 -39.54 -16.14 -45.23
CA VAL A 865 -38.74 -16.66 -44.12
C VAL A 865 -38.42 -18.15 -44.27
N PRO A 866 -37.23 -18.61 -43.81
CA PRO A 866 -36.80 -19.99 -43.97
C PRO A 866 -37.58 -20.97 -43.07
N ALA A 867 -38.14 -20.49 -41.95
CA ALA A 867 -38.93 -21.29 -41.01
C ALA A 867 -40.07 -20.46 -40.44
N THR A 868 -41.21 -21.11 -40.17
CA THR A 868 -42.30 -20.48 -39.42
C THR A 868 -41.83 -20.18 -37.99
N GLY A 869 -42.03 -18.96 -37.53
CA GLY A 869 -41.61 -18.53 -36.20
C GLY A 869 -41.83 -17.05 -35.93
N LEU A 870 -41.28 -16.59 -34.82
CA LEU A 870 -41.27 -15.18 -34.44
C LEU A 870 -40.08 -14.48 -35.08
N TYR A 871 -40.35 -13.32 -35.69
CA TYR A 871 -39.34 -12.46 -36.30
C TYR A 871 -39.53 -11.02 -35.84
N TYR A 872 -38.45 -10.26 -35.86
CA TYR A 872 -38.42 -8.84 -35.53
C TYR A 872 -37.86 -8.07 -36.72
N PHE A 873 -38.31 -6.83 -36.91
CA PHE A 873 -37.80 -5.94 -37.96
C PHE A 873 -37.01 -4.80 -37.32
N GLY A 874 -35.80 -4.56 -37.79
CA GLY A 874 -34.92 -3.51 -37.28
C GLY A 874 -34.65 -2.44 -38.33
N TRP A 875 -34.78 -1.18 -37.96
CA TRP A 875 -34.38 -0.02 -38.75
C TRP A 875 -33.11 0.58 -38.13
N HIS A 876 -32.00 0.47 -38.86
CA HIS A 876 -30.67 0.89 -38.46
C HIS A 876 -30.31 2.20 -39.13
N CYS A 877 -30.16 3.27 -38.34
CA CYS A 877 -29.59 4.52 -38.82
C CYS A 877 -28.06 4.41 -38.76
N TYR A 878 -27.40 4.46 -39.92
CA TYR A 878 -25.95 4.33 -40.05
C TYR A 878 -25.33 5.51 -40.82
N SER A 879 -25.95 6.68 -40.68
CA SER A 879 -25.51 7.91 -41.32
C SER A 879 -24.10 8.35 -40.93
N ASP A 880 -23.43 9.02 -41.86
CA ASP A 880 -22.14 9.66 -41.61
C ASP A 880 -22.24 10.70 -40.47
N PRO A 881 -21.11 11.11 -39.86
CA PRO A 881 -21.13 12.15 -38.85
C PRO A 881 -21.72 13.46 -39.37
N VAL A 882 -22.47 14.18 -38.52
CA VAL A 882 -22.99 15.53 -38.81
C VAL A 882 -24.02 15.52 -39.97
N MET A 883 -24.78 14.43 -40.12
CA MET A 883 -26.01 14.39 -40.93
C MET A 883 -27.22 14.87 -40.11
N PHE A 884 -28.27 15.39 -40.76
CA PHE A 884 -29.36 16.12 -40.11
C PHE A 884 -30.41 15.17 -39.48
N ASN A 885 -31.71 15.35 -39.73
CA ASN A 885 -32.73 14.46 -39.15
C ASN A 885 -33.24 13.45 -40.19
N LEU A 886 -33.39 12.19 -39.76
CA LEU A 886 -34.08 11.11 -40.46
C LEU A 886 -35.42 10.82 -39.79
N TYR A 887 -36.46 10.63 -40.59
CA TYR A 887 -37.82 10.33 -40.12
C TYR A 887 -38.29 8.98 -40.68
N LEU A 888 -38.98 8.19 -39.84
CA LEU A 888 -39.58 6.89 -40.15
C LEU A 888 -41.04 6.88 -39.67
N ASP A 889 -41.95 6.47 -40.55
CA ASP A 889 -43.38 6.45 -40.27
C ASP A 889 -44.16 5.42 -41.11
N ASP A 890 -45.46 5.25 -40.85
CA ASP A 890 -46.43 4.44 -41.61
C ASP A 890 -45.95 3.01 -41.96
N ILE A 891 -45.51 2.27 -40.96
CA ILE A 891 -44.98 0.91 -41.15
C ILE A 891 -46.15 -0.06 -41.35
N ASN A 892 -46.09 -0.86 -42.41
CA ASN A 892 -47.13 -1.79 -42.81
C ASN A 892 -46.52 -3.13 -43.22
N LEU A 893 -46.98 -4.22 -42.61
CA LEU A 893 -46.64 -5.59 -42.99
C LEU A 893 -47.89 -6.29 -43.53
N THR A 894 -47.81 -6.82 -44.75
CA THR A 894 -48.94 -7.50 -45.40
C THR A 894 -48.52 -8.83 -46.03
N GLU A 895 -49.36 -9.85 -45.91
CA GLU A 895 -49.23 -11.08 -46.70
C GLU A 895 -49.67 -10.79 -48.13
N VAL A 896 -48.84 -11.14 -49.12
CA VAL A 896 -49.16 -10.93 -50.54
C VAL A 896 -49.31 -12.26 -51.29
N PRO A 897 -50.30 -12.40 -52.19
CA PRO A 897 -50.44 -13.59 -53.01
C PRO A 897 -49.21 -13.82 -53.88
N VAL A 898 -48.78 -15.09 -54.00
CA VAL A 898 -47.66 -15.47 -54.86
C VAL A 898 -48.03 -15.23 -56.33
N ASN A 899 -47.72 -14.05 -56.86
CA ASN A 899 -47.63 -13.81 -58.29
C ASN A 899 -46.15 -13.80 -58.69
N ALA A 900 -45.75 -14.80 -59.47
CA ALA A 900 -44.39 -14.99 -59.97
C ALA A 900 -43.87 -13.88 -60.91
N GLU A 901 -44.63 -12.80 -61.11
CA GLU A 901 -44.27 -11.63 -61.93
C GLU A 901 -43.80 -10.42 -61.11
N ILE A 902 -43.83 -10.46 -59.77
CA ILE A 902 -43.45 -9.30 -58.91
C ILE A 902 -41.94 -9.27 -58.58
N LEU A 903 -41.15 -10.25 -59.04
CA LEU A 903 -39.68 -10.27 -58.88
C LEU A 903 -38.90 -9.68 -60.09
N ASP A 904 -39.58 -9.16 -61.12
CA ASP A 904 -38.93 -8.62 -62.32
C ASP A 904 -38.82 -7.09 -62.22
N ASN A 905 -37.79 -6.60 -61.51
CA ASN A 905 -37.44 -5.17 -61.50
C ASN A 905 -36.84 -4.80 -62.89
N GLU A 906 -37.60 -4.12 -63.75
CA GLU A 906 -37.30 -3.85 -65.18
C GLU A 906 -36.13 -2.86 -65.42
N TYR A 907 -34.89 -3.19 -65.04
CA TYR A 907 -33.73 -2.35 -65.34
C TYR A 907 -33.05 -2.66 -66.69
N PHE A 908 -33.22 -3.87 -67.20
CA PHE A 908 -32.70 -4.26 -68.51
C PHE A 908 -33.49 -5.40 -69.15
N SER A 909 -33.42 -5.47 -70.47
CA SER A 909 -33.94 -6.57 -71.27
C SER A 909 -32.79 -7.33 -71.94
N VAL A 910 -32.95 -8.64 -72.10
CA VAL A 910 -31.99 -9.49 -72.81
C VAL A 910 -32.69 -10.30 -73.87
N TYR A 911 -32.27 -10.15 -75.13
CA TYR A 911 -32.89 -10.83 -76.25
C TYR A 911 -31.91 -11.06 -77.42
N PRO A 912 -32.11 -12.12 -78.24
CA PRO A 912 -33.09 -13.18 -78.03
C PRO A 912 -32.69 -14.06 -76.84
N ASN A 913 -33.68 -14.56 -76.11
CA ASN A 913 -33.50 -15.58 -75.08
C ASN A 913 -34.62 -16.61 -75.24
N PRO A 914 -34.33 -17.85 -75.70
CA PRO A 914 -33.00 -18.44 -75.91
C PRO A 914 -32.21 -17.84 -77.10
N PHE A 915 -30.88 -17.93 -77.04
CA PHE A 915 -29.97 -17.48 -78.11
C PHE A 915 -29.12 -18.63 -78.69
N ASN A 916 -28.58 -18.41 -79.89
CA ASN A 916 -27.65 -19.36 -80.55
C ASN A 916 -26.22 -18.78 -80.66
N THR A 917 -26.09 -17.54 -81.08
CA THR A 917 -24.77 -16.91 -81.35
C THR A 917 -24.53 -15.67 -80.51
N ASN A 918 -25.51 -14.77 -80.37
CA ASN A 918 -25.36 -13.53 -79.62
C ASN A 918 -26.60 -13.21 -78.78
N ILE A 919 -26.39 -12.39 -77.76
CA ILE A 919 -27.46 -11.72 -77.01
C ILE A 919 -27.29 -10.21 -77.13
N THR A 920 -28.41 -9.51 -77.16
CA THR A 920 -28.49 -8.06 -77.01
C THR A 920 -28.97 -7.77 -75.60
N ILE A 921 -28.25 -6.92 -74.89
CA ILE A 921 -28.62 -6.40 -73.59
C ILE A 921 -28.95 -4.92 -73.78
N GLU A 922 -30.18 -4.55 -73.46
CA GLU A 922 -30.66 -3.17 -73.55
C GLU A 922 -31.04 -2.69 -72.16
N THR A 923 -30.24 -1.77 -71.63
CA THR A 923 -30.43 -1.13 -70.31
C THR A 923 -31.26 0.13 -70.47
N THR A 924 -31.89 0.59 -69.39
CA THR A 924 -32.57 1.89 -69.36
C THR A 924 -31.58 3.05 -69.58
N SER A 925 -32.08 4.20 -70.06
CA SER A 925 -31.21 5.31 -70.44
C SER A 925 -30.53 5.95 -69.22
N GLY A 926 -29.20 6.04 -69.24
CA GLY A 926 -28.41 6.65 -68.17
C GLY A 926 -27.81 5.68 -67.16
N THR A 927 -27.99 4.36 -67.35
CA THR A 927 -27.31 3.35 -66.53
C THR A 927 -25.79 3.41 -66.74
N SER A 928 -25.03 3.50 -65.64
CA SER A 928 -23.56 3.38 -65.63
C SER A 928 -23.14 2.24 -64.70
N GLY A 929 -22.09 1.51 -65.05
CA GLY A 929 -21.65 0.31 -64.34
C GLY A 929 -21.16 -0.81 -65.27
N SER A 930 -21.27 -2.07 -64.88
CA SER A 930 -20.78 -3.23 -65.64
C SER A 930 -21.86 -4.28 -65.93
N ILE A 931 -21.64 -5.04 -67.00
CA ILE A 931 -22.42 -6.21 -67.38
C ILE A 931 -21.51 -7.42 -67.29
N GLU A 932 -21.91 -8.41 -66.50
CA GLU A 932 -21.25 -9.70 -66.33
C GLU A 932 -22.12 -10.81 -66.94
N LEU A 933 -21.51 -11.72 -67.71
CA LEU A 933 -22.10 -13.00 -68.05
C LEU A 933 -21.44 -14.08 -67.20
N ILE A 934 -22.24 -14.78 -66.41
CA ILE A 934 -21.76 -15.79 -65.46
C ILE A 934 -22.31 -17.19 -65.79
N ASP A 935 -21.51 -18.22 -65.53
CA ASP A 935 -21.97 -19.62 -65.61
C ASP A 935 -22.80 -20.03 -64.36
N VAL A 936 -23.33 -21.25 -64.37
CA VAL A 936 -24.12 -21.79 -63.25
C VAL A 936 -23.33 -22.00 -61.95
N ASN A 937 -22.00 -21.98 -62.02
CA ASN A 937 -21.12 -22.08 -60.85
C ASN A 937 -20.69 -20.70 -60.33
N GLY A 938 -21.20 -19.60 -60.93
CA GLY A 938 -20.88 -18.23 -60.55
C GLY A 938 -19.58 -17.68 -61.14
N ASN A 939 -18.92 -18.39 -62.06
CA ASN A 939 -17.70 -17.88 -62.69
C ASN A 939 -18.06 -16.81 -63.72
N VAL A 940 -17.38 -15.66 -63.66
CA VAL A 940 -17.52 -14.59 -64.66
C VAL A 940 -16.82 -14.99 -65.94
N LEU A 941 -17.60 -15.17 -67.01
CA LEU A 941 -17.12 -15.56 -68.34
C LEU A 941 -16.78 -14.35 -69.19
N ILE A 942 -17.55 -13.27 -69.05
CA ILE A 942 -17.38 -12.01 -69.76
C ILE A 942 -17.79 -10.88 -68.83
N GLU A 943 -17.00 -9.81 -68.81
CA GLU A 943 -17.33 -8.55 -68.16
C GLU A 943 -17.16 -7.40 -69.15
N LYS A 944 -18.11 -6.46 -69.17
CA LYS A 944 -18.04 -5.26 -70.02
C LYS A 944 -18.64 -4.06 -69.30
N GLN A 945 -17.94 -2.93 -69.37
CA GLN A 945 -18.45 -1.65 -68.86
C GLN A 945 -19.56 -1.10 -69.78
N ILE A 946 -20.60 -0.54 -69.18
CA ILE A 946 -21.75 0.05 -69.88
C ILE A 946 -21.31 1.42 -70.42
N SER A 947 -21.15 1.48 -71.74
CA SER A 947 -20.78 2.71 -72.48
C SER A 947 -21.91 3.20 -73.40
N GLU A 948 -22.91 2.36 -73.63
CA GLU A 948 -24.09 2.61 -74.45
C GLU A 948 -25.26 1.79 -73.90
N ASN A 949 -26.49 2.31 -74.02
CA ASN A 949 -27.69 1.64 -73.49
C ASN A 949 -27.99 0.29 -74.16
N ARG A 950 -27.36 -0.02 -75.29
CA ARG A 950 -27.59 -1.26 -76.04
C ARG A 950 -26.26 -1.91 -76.39
N SER A 951 -25.96 -3.03 -75.75
CA SER A 951 -24.73 -3.79 -75.98
C SER A 951 -25.05 -5.17 -76.58
N VAL A 952 -24.35 -5.52 -77.65
CA VAL A 952 -24.43 -6.86 -78.27
C VAL A 952 -23.19 -7.67 -77.89
N PHE A 953 -23.41 -8.89 -77.40
CA PHE A 953 -22.36 -9.83 -77.01
C PHE A 953 -22.34 -11.01 -77.96
N ASP A 954 -21.21 -11.24 -78.65
CA ASP A 954 -20.98 -12.46 -79.41
C ASP A 954 -20.55 -13.58 -78.46
N LEU A 955 -21.40 -14.58 -78.33
CA LEU A 955 -21.29 -15.70 -77.41
C LEU A 955 -21.18 -17.03 -78.18
N THR A 956 -20.76 -16.99 -79.45
CA THR A 956 -20.73 -18.17 -80.33
C THR A 956 -19.91 -19.33 -79.74
N ASN A 957 -18.85 -19.03 -78.98
CA ASN A 957 -17.95 -20.03 -78.40
C ASN A 957 -18.42 -20.64 -77.05
N LEU A 958 -19.53 -20.19 -76.47
CA LEU A 958 -20.09 -20.80 -75.27
C LEU A 958 -20.70 -22.19 -75.56
N SER A 959 -20.73 -23.08 -74.59
CA SER A 959 -21.43 -24.36 -74.74
C SER A 959 -22.95 -24.18 -74.61
N SER A 960 -23.78 -25.06 -75.18
CA SER A 960 -25.22 -25.03 -74.93
C SER A 960 -25.50 -25.25 -73.44
N GLY A 961 -26.34 -24.40 -72.85
CA GLY A 961 -26.51 -24.39 -71.39
C GLY A 961 -27.22 -23.14 -70.86
N VAL A 962 -27.37 -23.11 -69.54
CA VAL A 962 -27.93 -21.96 -68.81
C VAL A 962 -26.80 -21.04 -68.37
N TYR A 963 -26.98 -19.75 -68.57
CA TYR A 963 -26.09 -18.69 -68.11
C TYR A 963 -26.92 -17.59 -67.44
N PHE A 964 -26.27 -16.69 -66.71
CA PHE A 964 -26.93 -15.53 -66.15
C PHE A 964 -26.24 -14.25 -66.59
N VAL A 965 -27.03 -13.26 -66.96
CA VAL A 965 -26.57 -11.89 -67.21
C VAL A 965 -26.80 -11.11 -65.94
N LYS A 966 -25.75 -10.56 -65.37
CA LYS A 966 -25.78 -9.70 -64.19
C LYS A 966 -25.39 -8.28 -64.62
N VAL A 967 -26.27 -7.31 -64.38
CA VAL A 967 -26.00 -5.89 -64.59
C VAL A 967 -25.78 -5.25 -63.23
N ILE A 968 -24.62 -4.64 -63.04
CA ILE A 968 -24.19 -3.98 -61.80
C ILE A 968 -24.18 -2.48 -62.08
N GLY A 969 -25.19 -1.77 -61.59
CA GLY A 969 -25.25 -0.30 -61.61
C GLY A 969 -24.63 0.30 -60.36
N ALA A 970 -24.54 1.65 -60.31
CA ALA A 970 -23.98 2.36 -59.15
C ALA A 970 -24.66 2.03 -57.81
N ASN A 971 -25.99 1.81 -57.83
CA ASN A 971 -26.79 1.60 -56.62
C ASN A 971 -27.65 0.32 -56.68
N ASN A 972 -27.46 -0.56 -57.67
CA ASN A 972 -28.27 -1.78 -57.80
C ASN A 972 -27.55 -2.91 -58.57
N VAL A 973 -27.98 -4.15 -58.33
CA VAL A 973 -27.55 -5.33 -59.07
C VAL A 973 -28.78 -6.10 -59.54
N SER A 974 -28.88 -6.37 -60.84
CA SER A 974 -30.01 -7.11 -61.43
C SER A 974 -29.51 -8.30 -62.23
N VAL A 975 -30.15 -9.46 -62.10
CA VAL A 975 -29.72 -10.71 -62.74
C VAL A 975 -30.85 -11.32 -63.57
N LYS A 976 -30.58 -11.67 -64.83
CA LYS A 976 -31.51 -12.40 -65.72
C LYS A 976 -30.91 -13.68 -66.25
N LYS A 977 -31.67 -14.76 -66.16
CA LYS A 977 -31.31 -16.07 -66.73
C LYS A 977 -31.41 -16.03 -68.26
N VAL A 978 -30.37 -16.49 -68.95
CA VAL A 978 -30.34 -16.68 -70.41
C VAL A 978 -29.96 -18.11 -70.78
N VAL A 979 -30.52 -18.60 -71.90
CA VAL A 979 -30.32 -19.99 -72.33
C VAL A 979 -29.69 -20.02 -73.72
N LYS A 980 -28.51 -20.66 -73.82
CA LYS A 980 -27.89 -20.98 -75.11
C LYS A 980 -28.38 -22.33 -75.61
N ARG A 981 -28.90 -22.36 -76.84
CA ARG A 981 -29.30 -23.61 -77.51
C ARG A 981 -28.13 -24.22 -78.26
#